data_AF-A0A1X7U012-F1
#
_entry.id   AF-A0A1X7U012-F1
#
_cell.length_a   1.000
_cell.length_b   1.000
_cell.length_c   1.000
_cell.angle_alpha   90.00
_cell.angle_beta   90.00
_cell.angle_gamma   90.00
#
_symmetry.space_group_name_H-M   'P 1'
#
loop_
_entity.id
_entity.type
_entity.pdbx_description
1 polymer ?
#
loop_
_entity_poly.entity_id
_entity_poly.type
_entity_poly.pdbx_seq_one_letter_code
_entity_poly.pdbx_strand_id
1 'polypeptide(L)'
;SKYNDIKLMVPDIPLTLINNTAGLVGGDMYGWYTDNSTTCQFNLTNPHISSTSDAVSMCFCDPLNAKRCYSYESNQHIFPGQTLKFYATLLGINYFGTHTPTDGIVEVYGISSPKSTLALVSQKYIPNTCSLIEYTPNLIQTTIYHIRLSVYNSPTHYTKSFDYIVNECPIGFSASSSQGSCTCSQSVSRENVTCDINSLNITHNGLLWIGTYHTSTPFNANATNPNACIINEDCLLYCSPNPVAFKLNDTDTQCVDNRGQRMCGSCTEGYSLLMGSNKCGQCHNKYMIIAWIALFAVMGVLLVVLLIALNLTVSLGTLNGLLFYANIVKLYEPVFSRKGALPVLSQVISWINLDFGFEICFYNGMDSYAKQWLQFAFPLYLWIIIIIIIQLCRRYGKMSRLMGSHAVPVLSTLFLLSYTKLVRTIVIVLHKREVTLHCTNESVRSVSLWYEDPNIEYAKGKHAGLFGFALLVSVFFVIPYTLFLLLNPFYEKYLSNFTILKKLLSRFKPIIDAYSGPMKDEYRFWPGLLLVARIPVLLSVTLVDSFIQSQHFLLSMLLTVVAIVSSLSHCFGGVYKKRMNNVLEVWFLFNLCIMVGLSVALNEDSKVLIWYNTCLSVFIFSFILIVVYHLYLQLSNMKCYDALIKKLFKKQDEDDEPLLDLIESYKTVDQQKMEIVPSSTDVRRSASRESVVDLF
;
A
#
# COMPACT_ATOMS: atom_id res chain seq x y z
N SER A 1 51.71 -47.17 -67.01
CA SER A 1 52.35 -48.49 -67.20
C SER A 1 53.06 -48.86 -65.91
N LYS A 2 52.61 -49.95 -65.28
CA LYS A 2 53.21 -50.67 -64.13
C LYS A 2 53.29 -49.96 -62.77
N TYR A 3 52.16 -49.89 -62.08
CA TYR A 3 52.07 -50.40 -60.71
C TYR A 3 50.79 -51.25 -60.66
N ASN A 4 50.96 -52.57 -60.81
CA ASN A 4 49.90 -53.52 -60.46
C ASN A 4 49.92 -53.61 -58.95
N ASP A 5 49.14 -52.76 -58.27
CA ASP A 5 48.77 -53.07 -56.89
C ASP A 5 47.95 -54.35 -56.94
N ILE A 6 48.51 -55.42 -56.40
CA ILE A 6 47.77 -56.63 -56.10
C ILE A 6 46.77 -56.23 -55.02
N LYS A 7 45.54 -55.88 -55.42
CA LYS A 7 44.42 -55.75 -54.48
C LYS A 7 44.07 -57.15 -54.01
N LEU A 8 44.53 -57.48 -52.80
CA LEU A 8 44.09 -58.67 -52.08
C LEU A 8 42.63 -58.44 -51.67
N MET A 9 41.69 -58.83 -52.53
CA MET A 9 40.27 -58.90 -52.21
C MET A 9 40.04 -60.16 -51.38
N VAL A 10 40.34 -60.09 -50.08
CA VAL A 10 39.99 -61.14 -49.11
C VAL A 10 39.04 -60.50 -48.10
N PRO A 11 37.72 -60.78 -48.17
CA PRO A 11 36.83 -60.43 -47.07
C PRO A 11 37.26 -61.22 -45.82
N ASP A 12 37.08 -60.62 -44.64
CA ASP A 12 37.17 -61.31 -43.34
C ASP A 12 38.57 -61.63 -42.78
N ILE A 13 39.61 -60.85 -43.10
CA ILE A 13 40.90 -60.98 -42.40
C ILE A 13 40.70 -60.58 -40.91
N PRO A 14 41.04 -61.45 -39.94
CA PRO A 14 40.92 -61.12 -38.54
C PRO A 14 41.93 -60.04 -38.14
N LEU A 15 41.45 -58.86 -37.71
CA LEU A 15 42.29 -57.74 -37.29
C LEU A 15 42.23 -57.59 -35.76
N THR A 16 43.38 -57.73 -35.11
CA THR A 16 43.54 -57.47 -33.67
C THR A 16 44.40 -56.22 -33.48
N LEU A 17 43.83 -55.17 -32.91
CA LEU A 17 44.55 -53.93 -32.60
C LEU A 17 45.27 -54.07 -31.26
N ILE A 18 46.60 -54.15 -31.28
CA ILE A 18 47.44 -54.29 -30.07
C ILE A 18 48.18 -52.97 -29.85
N ASN A 19 48.23 -52.49 -28.59
CA ASN A 19 48.86 -51.21 -28.22
C ASN A 19 48.34 -49.98 -28.99
N ASN A 20 47.04 -49.96 -29.30
CA ASN A 20 46.48 -48.83 -30.01
C ASN A 20 46.40 -47.58 -29.10
N THR A 21 47.07 -46.51 -29.51
CA THR A 21 47.04 -45.22 -28.81
C THR A 21 45.75 -44.45 -29.05
N ALA A 22 44.88 -44.87 -29.98
CA ALA A 22 43.60 -44.22 -30.24
C ALA A 22 42.74 -44.13 -28.98
N GLY A 23 42.80 -45.15 -28.10
CA GLY A 23 42.04 -45.14 -26.85
C GLY A 23 42.43 -44.00 -25.90
N LEU A 24 43.67 -43.49 -26.00
CA LEU A 24 44.15 -42.33 -25.23
C LEU A 24 43.50 -41.01 -25.68
N VAL A 25 42.97 -40.95 -26.90
CA VAL A 25 42.24 -39.80 -27.46
C VAL A 25 40.73 -40.05 -27.57
N GLY A 26 40.21 -41.09 -26.90
CA GLY A 26 38.77 -41.31 -26.74
C GLY A 26 38.09 -42.19 -27.79
N GLY A 27 38.84 -42.86 -28.69
CA GLY A 27 38.25 -43.79 -29.68
C GLY A 27 39.06 -45.07 -29.87
N ASP A 28 38.42 -46.16 -30.30
CA ASP A 28 39.12 -47.45 -30.46
C ASP A 28 39.98 -47.56 -31.73
N MET A 29 39.88 -46.59 -32.65
CA MET A 29 40.64 -46.47 -33.90
C MET A 29 40.71 -44.99 -34.33
N TYR A 30 41.78 -44.59 -35.01
CA TYR A 30 41.86 -43.30 -35.70
C TYR A 30 41.14 -43.38 -37.05
N GLY A 31 40.06 -42.60 -37.22
CA GLY A 31 39.41 -42.28 -38.50
C GLY A 31 39.18 -43.43 -39.50
N TRP A 32 37.92 -43.80 -39.73
CA TRP A 32 37.53 -44.74 -40.79
C TRP A 32 36.93 -43.98 -41.99
N TYR A 33 37.53 -44.11 -43.18
CA TYR A 33 37.04 -43.50 -44.42
C TYR A 33 36.52 -44.58 -45.38
N THR A 34 35.20 -44.62 -45.61
CA THR A 34 34.59 -45.49 -46.61
C THR A 34 34.56 -44.77 -47.96
N ASP A 35 35.40 -45.21 -48.90
CA ASP A 35 35.14 -44.93 -50.32
C ASP A 35 34.08 -45.93 -50.81
N ASN A 36 33.02 -45.44 -51.45
CA ASN A 36 31.83 -46.21 -51.87
C ASN A 36 32.13 -47.39 -52.81
N SER A 37 33.39 -47.56 -53.23
CA SER A 37 33.85 -48.55 -54.20
C SER A 37 34.65 -49.72 -53.60
N THR A 38 34.91 -49.75 -52.28
CA THR A 38 35.72 -50.83 -51.67
C THR A 38 35.11 -51.38 -50.38
N THR A 39 34.51 -52.57 -50.48
CA THR A 39 33.99 -53.39 -49.38
C THR A 39 35.09 -54.21 -48.68
N CYS A 40 36.19 -53.57 -48.28
CA CYS A 40 37.21 -54.26 -47.49
C CYS A 40 36.85 -54.12 -45.99
N GLN A 41 35.98 -55.00 -45.49
CA GLN A 41 35.72 -55.12 -44.05
C GLN A 41 36.69 -56.13 -43.44
N PHE A 42 37.51 -55.68 -42.50
CA PHE A 42 38.27 -56.57 -41.62
C PHE A 42 37.32 -57.20 -40.58
N ASN A 43 37.56 -58.45 -40.21
CA ASN A 43 36.82 -59.10 -39.13
C ASN A 43 37.51 -58.80 -37.80
N LEU A 44 37.07 -57.78 -37.07
CA LEU A 44 37.74 -57.42 -35.82
C LEU A 44 37.48 -58.47 -34.75
N THR A 45 38.56 -58.93 -34.12
CA THR A 45 38.49 -59.88 -33.00
C THR A 45 37.87 -59.26 -31.74
N ASN A 46 37.77 -57.93 -31.67
CA ASN A 46 37.00 -57.21 -30.66
C ASN A 46 35.71 -56.63 -31.30
N PRO A 47 34.50 -57.13 -30.93
CA PRO A 47 33.25 -56.77 -31.62
C PRO A 47 32.73 -55.37 -31.28
N HIS A 48 33.26 -54.71 -30.24
CA HIS A 48 32.79 -53.39 -29.81
C HIS A 48 33.87 -52.33 -30.07
N ILE A 49 33.66 -51.56 -31.13
CA ILE A 49 34.46 -50.39 -31.49
C ILE A 49 33.62 -49.13 -31.26
N SER A 50 34.12 -48.24 -30.42
CA SER A 50 33.59 -46.91 -30.11
C SER A 50 34.07 -45.81 -31.06
N SER A 51 34.94 -46.15 -32.02
CA SER A 51 35.43 -45.19 -33.04
C SER A 51 34.30 -44.76 -33.97
N THR A 52 34.08 -43.45 -34.04
CA THR A 52 33.19 -42.78 -34.98
C THR A 52 34.05 -41.89 -35.88
N SER A 53 33.69 -41.77 -37.16
CA SER A 53 34.32 -40.81 -38.06
C SER A 53 34.06 -39.36 -37.62
N ASP A 54 34.75 -38.43 -38.28
CA ASP A 54 34.37 -37.01 -38.30
C ASP A 54 32.89 -36.85 -38.67
N ALA A 55 32.31 -35.72 -38.26
CA ALA A 55 30.91 -35.41 -38.53
C ALA A 55 30.61 -35.41 -40.03
N VAL A 56 29.78 -36.36 -40.47
CA VAL A 56 29.29 -36.48 -41.85
C VAL A 56 27.85 -36.00 -42.00
N SER A 57 27.12 -35.87 -40.90
CA SER A 57 25.74 -35.40 -40.87
C SER A 57 25.41 -34.72 -39.55
N MET A 58 24.29 -34.00 -39.52
CA MET A 58 23.78 -33.33 -38.32
C MET A 58 22.28 -33.57 -38.17
N CYS A 59 21.78 -33.54 -36.94
CA CYS A 59 20.34 -33.48 -36.70
C CYS A 59 19.96 -32.69 -35.44
N PHE A 60 18.69 -32.30 -35.39
CA PHE A 60 18.10 -31.67 -34.22
C PHE A 60 17.81 -32.73 -33.16
N CYS A 61 18.04 -32.39 -31.90
CA CYS A 61 17.93 -33.33 -30.78
C CYS A 61 17.18 -32.69 -29.60
N ASP A 62 16.56 -33.52 -28.77
CA ASP A 62 15.91 -33.08 -27.54
C ASP A 62 16.85 -33.37 -26.35
N PRO A 63 17.18 -32.38 -25.50
CA PRO A 63 18.03 -32.60 -24.32
C PRO A 63 17.47 -33.65 -23.34
N LEU A 64 16.15 -33.88 -23.30
CA LEU A 64 15.52 -34.89 -22.45
C LEU A 64 15.58 -36.31 -23.05
N ASN A 65 15.70 -36.42 -24.38
CA ASN A 65 15.72 -37.68 -25.12
C ASN A 65 16.82 -37.66 -26.19
N ALA A 66 18.08 -37.63 -25.75
CA ALA A 66 19.27 -37.50 -26.60
C ALA A 66 19.42 -38.58 -27.71
N LYS A 67 18.62 -39.65 -27.68
CA LYS A 67 18.61 -40.71 -28.71
C LYS A 67 17.69 -40.43 -29.91
N ARG A 68 16.79 -39.44 -29.84
CA ARG A 68 15.89 -39.09 -30.96
C ARG A 68 16.51 -37.97 -31.78
N CYS A 69 16.63 -38.25 -33.07
CA CYS A 69 17.22 -37.39 -34.08
C CYS A 69 16.10 -36.92 -35.03
N TYR A 70 15.78 -35.64 -35.02
CA TYR A 70 14.72 -35.06 -35.83
C TYR A 70 15.30 -34.49 -37.13
N SER A 71 14.61 -34.75 -38.24
CA SER A 71 15.03 -34.29 -39.57
C SER A 71 14.66 -32.83 -39.84
N TYR A 72 13.71 -32.28 -39.08
CA TYR A 72 13.16 -30.93 -39.20
C TYR A 72 12.96 -30.29 -37.81
N GLU A 73 13.21 -28.99 -37.72
CA GLU A 73 12.87 -28.14 -36.57
C GLU A 73 11.56 -27.40 -36.89
N SER A 74 10.68 -27.22 -35.92
CA SER A 74 9.46 -26.42 -36.10
C SER A 74 9.79 -24.94 -36.29
N ASN A 75 9.03 -24.24 -37.14
CA ASN A 75 9.21 -22.81 -37.34
C ASN A 75 9.15 -22.04 -36.02
N GLN A 76 10.20 -21.29 -35.72
CA GLN A 76 10.29 -20.49 -34.49
C GLN A 76 9.79 -19.07 -34.76
N HIS A 77 9.02 -18.52 -33.82
CA HIS A 77 8.62 -17.11 -33.82
C HIS A 77 9.50 -16.34 -32.86
N ILE A 78 10.16 -15.29 -33.34
CA ILE A 78 11.04 -14.43 -32.55
C ILE A 78 10.72 -12.96 -32.76
N PHE A 79 11.16 -12.12 -31.83
CA PHE A 79 11.19 -10.67 -31.99
C PHE A 79 12.58 -10.18 -32.42
N PRO A 80 12.69 -9.00 -33.04
CA PRO A 80 13.98 -8.37 -33.38
C PRO A 80 14.94 -8.33 -32.18
N GLY A 81 16.13 -8.92 -32.34
CA GLY A 81 17.15 -9.01 -31.30
C GLY A 81 16.93 -10.11 -30.23
N GLN A 82 15.89 -10.94 -30.38
CA GLN A 82 15.71 -12.13 -29.55
C GLN A 82 16.59 -13.28 -30.07
N THR A 83 17.21 -14.02 -29.15
CA THR A 83 18.11 -15.13 -29.49
C THR A 83 17.32 -16.39 -29.88
N LEU A 84 17.55 -16.89 -31.09
CA LEU A 84 17.13 -18.22 -31.55
C LEU A 84 17.89 -19.30 -30.78
N LYS A 85 17.15 -20.29 -30.31
CA LYS A 85 17.68 -21.41 -29.52
C LYS A 85 17.25 -22.72 -30.15
N PHE A 86 18.21 -23.55 -30.50
CA PHE A 86 17.95 -24.88 -31.04
C PHE A 86 19.06 -25.83 -30.61
N TYR A 87 18.71 -27.11 -30.51
CA TYR A 87 19.61 -28.15 -30.05
C TYR A 87 20.01 -29.01 -31.23
N ALA A 88 21.32 -29.22 -31.40
CA ALA A 88 21.86 -30.05 -32.47
C ALA A 88 22.87 -31.05 -31.93
N THR A 89 22.97 -32.18 -32.64
CA THR A 89 24.00 -33.19 -32.45
C THR A 89 24.62 -33.54 -33.80
N LEU A 90 25.90 -33.86 -33.77
CA LEU A 90 26.67 -34.26 -34.95
C LEU A 90 26.77 -35.77 -35.00
N LEU A 91 26.66 -36.32 -36.20
CA LEU A 91 26.68 -37.76 -36.44
C LEU A 91 27.80 -38.11 -37.40
N GLY A 92 28.72 -38.94 -36.91
CA GLY A 92 29.72 -39.63 -37.71
C GLY A 92 29.21 -40.99 -38.18
N ILE A 93 30.05 -41.74 -38.85
CA ILE A 93 29.83 -43.14 -39.23
C ILE A 93 30.79 -44.00 -38.44
N ASN A 94 30.27 -44.99 -37.72
CA ASN A 94 31.11 -45.99 -37.07
C ASN A 94 31.58 -47.06 -38.07
N TYR A 95 32.45 -47.95 -37.59
CA TYR A 95 32.99 -49.04 -38.40
C TYR A 95 31.91 -49.88 -39.13
N PHE A 96 30.75 -50.07 -38.51
CA PHE A 96 29.63 -50.84 -39.05
C PHE A 96 28.74 -50.06 -40.03
N GLY A 97 29.10 -48.83 -40.39
CA GLY A 97 28.32 -48.01 -41.31
C GLY A 97 27.08 -47.35 -40.66
N THR A 98 26.94 -47.42 -39.33
CA THR A 98 25.81 -46.83 -38.60
C THR A 98 26.16 -45.45 -38.07
N HIS A 99 25.17 -44.56 -38.01
CA HIS A 99 25.36 -43.21 -37.50
C HIS A 99 25.52 -43.19 -35.98
N THR A 100 26.62 -42.60 -35.51
CA THR A 100 26.94 -42.46 -34.08
C THR A 100 27.24 -41.01 -33.74
N PRO A 101 26.83 -40.50 -32.56
CA PRO A 101 27.17 -39.16 -32.13
C PRO A 101 28.68 -38.93 -32.13
N THR A 102 29.11 -37.83 -32.73
CA THR A 102 30.52 -37.41 -32.81
C THR A 102 30.60 -35.92 -32.49
N ASP A 103 31.80 -35.41 -32.26
CA ASP A 103 32.07 -34.00 -32.06
C ASP A 103 32.48 -33.30 -33.36
N GLY A 104 32.43 -31.97 -33.37
CA GLY A 104 32.80 -31.19 -34.54
C GLY A 104 32.32 -29.74 -34.50
N ILE A 105 32.60 -28.99 -35.56
CA ILE A 105 32.25 -27.57 -35.68
C ILE A 105 31.07 -27.43 -36.62
N VAL A 106 30.01 -26.76 -36.14
CA VAL A 106 28.86 -26.33 -36.95
C VAL A 106 29.01 -24.87 -37.32
N GLU A 107 28.86 -24.60 -38.60
CA GLU A 107 28.79 -23.27 -39.17
C GLU A 107 27.33 -22.88 -39.37
N VAL A 108 26.95 -21.72 -38.83
CA VAL A 108 25.59 -21.18 -38.92
C VAL A 108 25.60 -20.03 -39.93
N TYR A 109 24.91 -20.25 -41.04
CA TYR A 109 24.68 -19.24 -42.08
C TYR A 109 23.30 -18.63 -41.92
N GLY A 110 23.25 -17.31 -41.84
CA GLY A 110 22.03 -16.54 -41.62
C GLY A 110 22.10 -15.20 -42.35
N ILE A 111 20.97 -14.50 -42.35
CA ILE A 111 20.86 -13.16 -42.90
C ILE A 111 21.07 -12.18 -41.74
N SER A 112 22.16 -11.42 -41.80
CA SER A 112 22.52 -10.44 -40.76
C SER A 112 21.89 -9.06 -41.00
N SER A 113 21.36 -8.79 -42.19
CA SER A 113 20.78 -7.50 -42.58
C SER A 113 19.77 -7.72 -43.73
N PRO A 114 18.69 -6.92 -43.83
CA PRO A 114 17.66 -7.11 -44.87
C PRO A 114 18.17 -7.06 -46.33
N LYS A 115 19.39 -6.55 -46.55
CA LYS A 115 20.05 -6.47 -47.87
C LYS A 115 21.24 -7.42 -48.03
N SER A 116 21.56 -8.25 -47.04
CA SER A 116 22.71 -9.16 -47.11
C SER A 116 22.35 -10.53 -47.68
N THR A 117 23.29 -11.11 -48.42
CA THR A 117 23.26 -12.52 -48.79
C THR A 117 23.50 -13.40 -47.56
N LEU A 118 23.10 -14.67 -47.63
CA LEU A 118 23.38 -15.66 -46.59
C LEU A 118 24.89 -15.67 -46.28
N ALA A 119 25.26 -15.26 -45.07
CA ALA A 119 26.65 -15.14 -44.64
C ALA A 119 26.89 -16.00 -43.40
N LEU A 120 28.13 -16.38 -43.14
CA LEU A 120 28.52 -17.07 -41.92
C LEU A 120 28.34 -16.13 -40.73
N VAL A 121 27.48 -16.48 -39.77
CA VAL A 121 27.15 -15.62 -38.62
C VAL A 121 27.62 -16.19 -37.29
N SER A 122 27.79 -17.51 -37.19
CA SER A 122 28.33 -18.15 -36.00
C SER A 122 29.05 -19.45 -36.33
N GLN A 123 30.10 -19.77 -35.58
CA GLN A 123 30.76 -21.08 -35.59
C GLN A 123 30.80 -21.59 -34.15
N LYS A 124 30.31 -22.82 -33.93
CA LYS A 124 30.25 -23.41 -32.59
C LYS A 124 30.74 -24.85 -32.62
N TYR A 125 31.64 -25.18 -31.69
CA TYR A 125 32.05 -26.55 -31.43
C TYR A 125 30.95 -27.27 -30.63
N ILE A 126 30.54 -28.43 -31.12
CA ILE A 126 29.51 -29.29 -30.53
C ILE A 126 30.19 -30.58 -30.09
N PRO A 127 30.16 -30.95 -28.80
CA PRO A 127 30.64 -32.24 -28.33
C PRO A 127 29.76 -33.39 -28.87
N ASN A 128 30.16 -34.64 -28.61
CA ASN A 128 29.41 -35.86 -28.95
C ASN A 128 28.05 -36.05 -28.22
N THR A 129 27.47 -34.96 -27.71
CA THR A 129 26.18 -34.91 -27.01
C THR A 129 25.31 -33.79 -27.56
N CYS A 130 24.00 -33.89 -27.33
CA CYS A 130 23.03 -32.89 -27.74
C CYS A 130 23.33 -31.53 -27.09
N SER A 131 23.65 -30.51 -27.89
CA SER A 131 24.14 -29.21 -27.41
C SER A 131 23.33 -28.04 -27.93
N LEU A 132 23.17 -27.01 -27.09
CA LEU A 132 22.43 -25.79 -27.40
C LEU A 132 23.25 -24.87 -28.31
N ILE A 133 22.67 -24.44 -29.44
CA ILE A 133 23.18 -23.39 -30.31
C ILE A 133 22.31 -22.15 -30.11
N GLU A 134 22.97 -20.99 -29.97
CA GLU A 134 22.32 -19.69 -29.76
C GLU A 134 22.74 -18.74 -30.88
N TYR A 135 21.76 -18.10 -31.52
CA TYR A 135 21.99 -17.15 -32.61
C TYR A 135 21.02 -15.97 -32.51
N THR A 136 21.54 -14.73 -32.52
CA THR A 136 20.71 -13.52 -32.42
C THR A 136 20.74 -12.77 -33.76
N PRO A 137 19.65 -12.79 -34.54
CA PRO A 137 19.56 -12.01 -35.78
C PRO A 137 19.23 -10.53 -35.51
N ASN A 138 19.98 -9.62 -36.14
CA ASN A 138 19.73 -8.17 -36.10
C ASN A 138 18.78 -7.75 -37.23
N LEU A 139 17.55 -8.29 -37.23
CA LEU A 139 16.56 -8.11 -38.30
C LEU A 139 15.33 -7.39 -37.78
N ILE A 140 14.88 -6.37 -38.51
CA ILE A 140 13.74 -5.52 -38.12
C ILE A 140 12.49 -5.79 -38.98
N GLN A 141 12.65 -6.35 -40.18
CA GLN A 141 11.52 -6.57 -41.09
C GLN A 141 10.72 -7.82 -40.72
N THR A 142 9.40 -7.68 -40.73
CA THR A 142 8.46 -8.76 -40.42
C THR A 142 8.33 -9.70 -41.62
N THR A 143 9.23 -10.67 -41.72
CA THR A 143 9.25 -11.66 -42.80
C THR A 143 9.74 -13.03 -42.31
N ILE A 144 9.56 -14.04 -43.16
CA ILE A 144 10.13 -15.37 -42.98
C ILE A 144 11.59 -15.32 -43.42
N TYR A 145 12.48 -15.82 -42.57
CA TYR A 145 13.91 -15.91 -42.85
C TYR A 145 14.38 -17.36 -42.80
N HIS A 146 15.34 -17.69 -43.67
CA HIS A 146 15.95 -19.02 -43.75
C HIS A 146 17.30 -19.03 -43.06
N ILE A 147 17.54 -20.01 -42.20
CA ILE A 147 18.87 -20.29 -41.64
C ILE A 147 19.41 -21.59 -42.22
N ARG A 148 20.71 -21.65 -42.50
CA ARG A 148 21.39 -22.84 -43.01
C ARG A 148 22.54 -23.21 -42.08
N LEU A 149 22.56 -24.44 -41.65
CA LEU A 149 23.62 -25.05 -40.86
C LEU A 149 24.47 -25.93 -41.78
N SER A 150 25.79 -25.82 -41.70
CA SER A 150 26.72 -26.77 -42.35
C SER A 150 27.70 -27.33 -41.32
N VAL A 151 28.23 -28.51 -41.63
CA VAL A 151 29.34 -29.11 -40.87
C VAL A 151 30.65 -28.67 -41.50
N TYR A 152 31.55 -28.09 -40.70
CA TYR A 152 32.87 -27.65 -41.16
C TYR A 152 33.73 -28.84 -41.63
N ASN A 153 34.43 -28.70 -42.75
CA ASN A 153 35.31 -29.72 -43.34
C ASN A 153 34.65 -31.09 -43.66
N SER A 154 33.32 -31.14 -43.82
CA SER A 154 32.66 -32.38 -44.21
C SER A 154 32.89 -32.70 -45.70
N PRO A 155 33.36 -33.90 -46.06
CA PRO A 155 33.62 -34.28 -47.45
C PRO A 155 32.36 -34.33 -48.34
N THR A 156 31.16 -34.34 -47.75
CA THR A 156 29.87 -34.44 -48.43
C THR A 156 29.03 -33.15 -48.40
N HIS A 157 29.55 -32.05 -47.84
CA HIS A 157 28.82 -30.77 -47.69
C HIS A 157 27.38 -30.96 -47.19
N TYR A 158 27.21 -31.62 -46.04
CA TYR A 158 25.88 -31.80 -45.45
C TYR A 158 25.34 -30.47 -44.91
N THR A 159 24.15 -30.07 -45.37
CA THR A 159 23.48 -28.85 -44.90
C THR A 159 22.06 -29.12 -44.44
N LYS A 160 21.64 -28.42 -43.38
CA LYS A 160 20.26 -28.40 -42.88
C LYS A 160 19.75 -26.97 -42.85
N SER A 161 18.48 -26.78 -43.15
CA SER A 161 17.84 -25.47 -43.05
C SER A 161 16.50 -25.56 -42.37
N PHE A 162 16.14 -24.49 -41.69
CA PHE A 162 14.79 -24.28 -41.15
C PHE A 162 14.44 -22.80 -41.23
N ASP A 163 13.15 -22.53 -41.04
CA ASP A 163 12.59 -21.19 -41.21
C ASP A 163 12.25 -20.60 -39.85
N TYR A 164 12.46 -19.30 -39.69
CA TYR A 164 12.01 -18.55 -38.53
C TYR A 164 11.30 -17.28 -38.95
N ILE A 165 10.34 -16.85 -38.14
CA ILE A 165 9.50 -15.69 -38.40
C ILE A 165 9.88 -14.60 -37.41
N VAL A 166 10.29 -13.44 -37.94
CA VAL A 166 10.51 -12.24 -37.13
C VAL A 166 9.20 -11.48 -37.06
N ASN A 167 8.61 -11.39 -35.87
CA ASN A 167 7.39 -10.62 -35.63
C ASN A 167 7.71 -9.14 -35.37
N GLU A 168 6.70 -8.27 -35.45
CA GLU A 168 6.83 -6.89 -34.95
C GLU A 168 7.12 -6.86 -33.45
N CYS A 169 7.80 -5.81 -32.96
CA CYS A 169 8.12 -5.68 -31.53
C CYS A 169 6.83 -5.69 -30.67
N PRO A 170 6.85 -6.39 -29.52
CA PRO A 170 5.70 -6.46 -28.63
C PRO A 170 5.43 -5.11 -27.97
N ILE A 171 4.23 -4.95 -27.40
CA ILE A 171 3.82 -3.73 -26.70
C ILE A 171 4.85 -3.40 -25.60
N GLY A 172 5.23 -2.13 -25.49
CA GLY A 172 6.26 -1.66 -24.55
C GLY A 172 7.68 -1.66 -25.13
N PHE A 173 7.89 -2.27 -26.29
CA PHE A 173 9.16 -2.26 -27.03
C PHE A 173 9.01 -1.52 -28.37
N SER A 174 10.09 -0.93 -28.85
CA SER A 174 10.18 -0.29 -30.16
C SER A 174 11.43 -0.76 -30.89
N ALA A 175 11.33 -0.95 -32.21
CA ALA A 175 12.48 -1.32 -33.02
C ALA A 175 13.48 -0.17 -33.09
N SER A 176 14.71 -0.41 -32.64
CA SER A 176 15.82 0.53 -32.78
C SER A 176 16.50 0.33 -34.12
N SER A 177 16.45 1.35 -34.98
CA SER A 177 17.09 1.32 -36.30
C SER A 177 18.62 1.26 -36.24
N SER A 178 19.23 1.64 -35.10
CA SER A 178 20.69 1.62 -34.92
C SER A 178 21.23 0.29 -34.39
N GLN A 179 20.47 -0.42 -33.55
CA GLN A 179 20.90 -1.69 -32.94
C GLN A 179 20.34 -2.94 -33.63
N GLY A 180 19.26 -2.80 -34.42
CA GLY A 180 18.61 -3.96 -35.05
C GLY A 180 17.85 -4.85 -34.06
N SER A 181 17.55 -4.35 -32.87
CA SER A 181 16.81 -5.04 -31.82
C SER A 181 15.61 -4.21 -31.31
N CYS A 182 14.66 -4.88 -30.66
CA CYS A 182 13.61 -4.24 -29.90
C CYS A 182 14.17 -3.69 -28.58
N THR A 183 14.20 -2.37 -28.42
CA THR A 183 14.55 -1.68 -27.18
C THR A 183 13.29 -1.19 -26.46
N CYS A 184 13.41 -0.63 -25.25
CA CYS A 184 12.27 0.00 -24.59
C CYS A 184 11.63 1.06 -25.50
N SER A 185 10.31 1.02 -25.64
CA SER A 185 9.52 2.04 -26.33
C SER A 185 9.63 3.40 -25.63
N GLN A 186 9.39 4.49 -26.36
CA GLN A 186 9.34 5.84 -25.79
C GLN A 186 8.35 5.96 -24.62
N SER A 187 7.25 5.19 -24.65
CA SER A 187 6.25 5.12 -23.58
C SER A 187 6.77 4.51 -22.27
N VAL A 188 7.80 3.67 -22.34
CA VAL A 188 8.36 2.94 -21.19
C VAL A 188 9.72 3.51 -20.78
N SER A 189 10.47 4.08 -21.72
CA SER A 189 11.83 4.58 -21.52
C SER A 189 11.91 5.69 -20.46
N ARG A 190 12.69 5.44 -19.41
CA ARG A 190 13.10 6.38 -18.34
C ARG A 190 14.49 5.97 -17.83
N GLU A 191 15.20 6.86 -17.13
CA GLU A 191 16.59 6.62 -16.65
C GLU A 191 16.75 5.34 -15.80
N ASN A 192 15.72 4.90 -15.09
CA ASN A 192 15.75 3.75 -14.18
C ASN A 192 15.03 2.50 -14.73
N VAL A 193 14.74 2.44 -16.04
CA VAL A 193 13.99 1.34 -16.66
C VAL A 193 14.86 0.66 -17.71
N THR A 194 14.98 -0.66 -17.64
CA THR A 194 15.63 -1.47 -18.67
C THR A 194 14.71 -2.57 -19.16
N CYS A 195 14.76 -2.88 -20.45
CA CYS A 195 13.90 -3.90 -21.06
C CYS A 195 14.78 -4.99 -21.69
N ASP A 196 14.47 -6.25 -21.40
CA ASP A 196 15.11 -7.41 -21.99
C ASP A 196 14.13 -8.16 -22.90
N ILE A 197 14.42 -8.15 -24.20
CA ILE A 197 13.59 -8.81 -25.21
C ILE A 197 13.65 -10.33 -25.13
N ASN A 198 14.73 -10.92 -24.60
CA ASN A 198 14.86 -12.39 -24.52
C ASN A 198 13.89 -13.00 -23.52
N SER A 199 13.71 -12.35 -22.37
CA SER A 199 12.78 -12.76 -21.33
C SER A 199 11.42 -12.08 -21.40
N LEU A 200 11.28 -11.03 -22.22
CA LEU A 200 10.17 -10.08 -22.24
C LEU A 200 9.98 -9.34 -20.90
N ASN A 201 11.04 -9.30 -20.08
CA ASN A 201 11.00 -8.66 -18.78
C ASN A 201 11.33 -7.17 -18.92
N ILE A 202 10.55 -6.37 -18.21
CA ILE A 202 10.86 -4.97 -17.94
C ILE A 202 11.32 -4.91 -16.50
N THR A 203 12.47 -4.29 -16.27
CA THR A 203 12.98 -4.02 -14.93
C THR A 203 12.94 -2.53 -14.69
N HIS A 204 12.45 -2.14 -13.52
CA HIS A 204 12.56 -0.76 -13.07
C HIS A 204 13.12 -0.72 -11.66
N ASN A 205 13.80 0.38 -11.34
CA ASN A 205 14.27 0.68 -10.00
C ASN A 205 13.57 1.93 -9.44
N GLY A 206 13.18 1.87 -8.18
CA GLY A 206 12.45 2.94 -7.50
C GLY A 206 10.93 2.85 -7.63
N LEU A 207 10.26 3.88 -7.12
CA LEU A 207 8.81 3.98 -6.96
C LEU A 207 8.11 4.32 -8.27
N LEU A 208 8.09 3.36 -9.19
CA LEU A 208 7.46 3.46 -10.49
C LEU A 208 6.41 2.35 -10.63
N TRP A 209 5.38 2.58 -11.43
CA TRP A 209 4.53 1.51 -11.91
C TRP A 209 4.31 1.64 -13.41
N ILE A 210 4.55 0.54 -14.11
CA ILE A 210 4.38 0.44 -15.55
C ILE A 210 3.34 -0.65 -15.84
N GLY A 211 2.34 -0.32 -16.66
CA GLY A 211 1.33 -1.28 -17.05
C GLY A 211 0.39 -0.72 -18.11
N THR A 212 -0.59 -1.53 -18.53
CA THR A 212 -1.52 -1.13 -19.60
C THR A 212 -2.83 -0.58 -19.04
N TYR A 213 -3.51 0.25 -19.83
CA TYR A 213 -4.75 0.94 -19.44
C TYR A 213 -6.05 0.19 -19.84
N HIS A 214 -5.99 -1.04 -20.39
CA HIS A 214 -7.18 -1.69 -20.98
C HIS A 214 -8.30 -2.04 -19.99
N THR A 215 -9.55 -1.94 -20.47
CA THR A 215 -10.79 -2.01 -19.65
C THR A 215 -11.75 -3.17 -20.00
N SER A 216 -11.48 -4.02 -21.00
CA SER A 216 -12.50 -5.01 -21.44
C SER A 216 -12.05 -6.22 -22.28
N THR A 217 -10.87 -6.24 -22.91
CA THR A 217 -10.39 -7.41 -23.68
C THR A 217 -9.26 -8.13 -22.96
N PRO A 218 -9.20 -9.47 -23.00
CA PRO A 218 -8.05 -10.20 -22.46
C PRO A 218 -6.77 -9.68 -23.11
N PHE A 219 -5.90 -9.12 -22.28
CA PHE A 219 -4.65 -8.53 -22.72
C PHE A 219 -3.68 -9.65 -23.12
N ASN A 220 -3.09 -9.54 -24.30
CA ASN A 220 -1.99 -10.40 -24.72
C ASN A 220 -0.76 -9.53 -25.00
N ALA A 221 0.19 -9.54 -24.06
CA ALA A 221 1.43 -8.76 -24.17
C ALA A 221 2.28 -9.14 -25.40
N ASN A 222 2.08 -10.35 -25.93
CA ASN A 222 2.85 -10.89 -27.05
C ASN A 222 2.29 -10.46 -28.41
N ALA A 223 1.13 -9.80 -28.46
CA ALA A 223 0.50 -9.33 -29.69
C ALA A 223 0.74 -7.83 -29.88
N THR A 224 0.91 -7.40 -31.13
CA THR A 224 0.85 -5.98 -31.48
C THR A 224 -0.61 -5.52 -31.43
N ASN A 225 -0.90 -4.58 -30.53
CA ASN A 225 -2.21 -3.93 -30.46
C ASN A 225 -2.04 -2.43 -30.73
N PRO A 226 -2.53 -1.91 -31.86
CA PRO A 226 -2.37 -0.50 -32.24
C PRO A 226 -3.17 0.47 -31.35
N ASN A 227 -4.02 -0.03 -30.44
CA ASN A 227 -4.79 0.78 -29.50
C ASN A 227 -4.34 0.62 -28.04
N ALA A 228 -3.19 -0.01 -27.80
CA ALA A 228 -2.68 -0.16 -26.45
C ALA A 228 -2.11 1.15 -25.91
N CYS A 229 -2.53 1.52 -24.70
CA CYS A 229 -1.97 2.65 -23.97
C CYS A 229 -1.27 2.14 -22.72
N ILE A 230 -0.06 2.65 -22.51
CA ILE A 230 0.81 2.34 -21.38
C ILE A 230 0.75 3.50 -20.40
N ILE A 231 0.64 3.13 -19.13
CA ILE A 231 0.83 3.99 -17.98
C ILE A 231 2.28 3.79 -17.54
N ASN A 232 3.01 4.89 -17.40
CA ASN A 232 4.36 4.91 -16.86
C ASN A 232 4.47 6.11 -15.94
N GLU A 233 4.11 5.91 -14.67
CA GLU A 233 4.00 6.98 -13.67
C GLU A 233 4.60 6.56 -12.34
N ASP A 234 4.98 7.54 -11.55
CA ASP A 234 5.54 7.32 -10.22
C ASP A 234 4.49 6.67 -9.32
N CYS A 235 4.81 5.53 -8.72
CA CYS A 235 3.87 4.77 -7.91
C CYS A 235 4.17 4.89 -6.43
N LEU A 236 3.28 5.58 -5.74
CA LEU A 236 3.57 6.10 -4.43
C LEU A 236 3.14 5.18 -3.28
N LEU A 237 1.99 4.50 -3.44
CA LEU A 237 1.44 3.59 -2.45
C LEU A 237 1.54 2.16 -2.96
N TYR A 238 2.07 1.28 -2.10
CA TYR A 238 2.13 -0.17 -2.31
C TYR A 238 2.93 -0.64 -3.53
N CYS A 239 3.77 0.20 -4.14
CA CYS A 239 4.78 -0.26 -5.09
C CYS A 239 6.09 -0.64 -4.40
N SER A 240 6.79 -1.62 -4.96
CA SER A 240 8.10 -2.02 -4.46
C SER A 240 9.13 -0.92 -4.70
N PRO A 241 9.88 -0.49 -3.67
CA PRO A 241 10.99 0.44 -3.85
C PRO A 241 12.26 -0.25 -4.37
N ASN A 242 12.30 -1.58 -4.32
CA ASN A 242 13.44 -2.40 -4.75
C ASN A 242 13.34 -2.68 -6.25
N PRO A 243 14.46 -2.99 -6.93
CA PRO A 243 14.43 -3.38 -8.33
C PRO A 243 13.56 -4.62 -8.52
N VAL A 244 12.58 -4.50 -9.41
CA VAL A 244 11.63 -5.58 -9.75
C VAL A 244 11.70 -5.87 -11.24
N ALA A 245 11.66 -7.15 -11.58
CA ALA A 245 11.57 -7.65 -12.94
C ALA A 245 10.18 -8.21 -13.15
N PHE A 246 9.44 -7.68 -14.11
CA PHE A 246 8.06 -8.07 -14.37
C PHE A 246 7.79 -8.18 -15.87
N LYS A 247 6.70 -8.87 -16.22
CA LYS A 247 6.20 -8.94 -17.59
C LYS A 247 4.98 -8.04 -17.70
N LEU A 248 4.75 -7.43 -18.85
CA LEU A 248 3.52 -6.65 -19.09
C LEU A 248 2.23 -7.45 -18.88
N ASN A 249 2.29 -8.78 -18.99
CA ASN A 249 1.16 -9.68 -18.71
C ASN A 249 0.94 -9.96 -17.22
N ASP A 250 1.96 -9.72 -16.38
CA ASP A 250 1.93 -9.94 -14.94
C ASP A 250 2.54 -8.72 -14.23
N THR A 251 1.73 -7.66 -14.15
CA THR A 251 2.11 -6.38 -13.56
C THR A 251 2.06 -6.38 -12.03
N ASP A 252 1.44 -7.39 -11.41
CA ASP A 252 1.16 -7.44 -9.97
C ASP A 252 2.45 -7.63 -9.15
N THR A 253 3.49 -8.18 -9.76
CA THR A 253 4.84 -8.33 -9.17
C THR A 253 5.51 -6.99 -8.81
N GLN A 254 5.04 -5.87 -9.36
CA GLN A 254 5.49 -4.52 -8.98
C GLN A 254 4.95 -4.06 -7.61
N CYS A 255 3.96 -4.77 -7.06
CA CYS A 255 3.21 -4.38 -5.87
C CYS A 255 3.66 -5.10 -4.59
N VAL A 256 3.39 -4.50 -3.42
CA VAL A 256 3.62 -5.08 -2.09
C VAL A 256 2.30 -5.25 -1.33
N ASP A 257 2.33 -5.91 -0.16
CA ASP A 257 1.16 -6.12 0.71
C ASP A 257 -0.03 -6.85 0.05
N ASN A 258 0.24 -7.76 -0.89
CA ASN A 258 -0.74 -8.49 -1.71
C ASN A 258 -1.69 -7.55 -2.50
N ARG A 259 -1.24 -6.33 -2.78
CA ARG A 259 -1.87 -5.43 -3.75
C ARG A 259 -1.51 -5.88 -5.17
N GLY A 260 -2.32 -5.47 -6.14
CA GLY A 260 -2.13 -5.76 -7.55
C GLY A 260 -3.01 -4.85 -8.41
N GLN A 261 -3.22 -5.25 -9.66
CA GLN A 261 -3.96 -4.50 -10.67
C GLN A 261 -3.33 -3.14 -10.96
N ARG A 262 -4.08 -2.24 -11.59
CA ARG A 262 -3.57 -0.94 -12.05
C ARG A 262 -3.01 -0.13 -10.86
N MET A 263 -1.74 0.25 -10.96
CA MET A 263 -1.01 1.03 -9.95
C MET A 263 -1.14 0.49 -8.52
N CYS A 264 -1.23 -0.84 -8.35
CA CYS A 264 -1.40 -1.48 -7.04
C CYS A 264 -2.65 -1.01 -6.27
N GLY A 265 -3.69 -0.58 -7.02
CA GLY A 265 -4.92 0.01 -6.48
C GLY A 265 -5.87 -0.98 -5.81
N SER A 266 -5.85 -2.24 -6.25
CA SER A 266 -6.77 -3.28 -5.76
C SER A 266 -5.98 -4.42 -5.11
N CYS A 267 -6.71 -5.34 -4.46
CA CYS A 267 -6.14 -6.60 -4.02
C CYS A 267 -6.03 -7.59 -5.19
N THR A 268 -5.04 -8.47 -5.12
CA THR A 268 -4.90 -9.61 -6.04
C THR A 268 -6.07 -10.59 -5.90
N GLU A 269 -6.28 -11.44 -6.90
CA GLU A 269 -7.36 -12.42 -6.89
C GLU A 269 -7.28 -13.34 -5.65
N GLY A 270 -8.43 -13.56 -4.99
CA GLY A 270 -8.51 -14.35 -3.75
C GLY A 270 -8.19 -13.58 -2.46
N TYR A 271 -7.68 -12.34 -2.55
CA TYR A 271 -7.45 -11.46 -1.41
C TYR A 271 -8.56 -10.41 -1.27
N SER A 272 -8.67 -9.80 -0.09
CA SER A 272 -9.63 -8.73 0.17
C SER A 272 -9.01 -7.65 1.03
N LEU A 273 -9.51 -6.43 0.89
CA LEU A 273 -9.01 -5.28 1.63
C LEU A 273 -9.33 -5.44 3.12
N LEU A 274 -8.38 -5.11 3.99
CA LEU A 274 -8.59 -5.12 5.44
C LEU A 274 -9.23 -3.79 5.89
N MET A 275 -10.06 -3.82 6.95
CA MET A 275 -10.82 -2.62 7.34
C MET A 275 -9.96 -1.58 8.09
N GLY A 276 -9.03 -2.02 8.94
CA GLY A 276 -8.15 -1.15 9.74
C GLY A 276 -6.83 -0.77 9.11
N SER A 277 -6.47 -1.34 7.97
CA SER A 277 -5.31 -0.94 7.18
C SER A 277 -5.64 -0.96 5.69
N ASN A 278 -4.71 -0.51 4.85
CA ASN A 278 -4.86 -0.56 3.40
C ASN A 278 -4.13 -1.77 2.80
N LYS A 279 -3.90 -2.82 3.60
CA LYS A 279 -3.30 -4.08 3.14
C LYS A 279 -4.36 -5.07 2.69
N CYS A 280 -3.95 -6.05 1.91
CA CYS A 280 -4.81 -7.13 1.43
C CYS A 280 -4.51 -8.43 2.18
N GLY A 281 -5.57 -9.10 2.65
CA GLY A 281 -5.48 -10.37 3.38
C GLY A 281 -6.50 -11.40 2.88
N GLN A 282 -6.26 -12.67 3.17
CA GLN A 282 -7.17 -13.76 2.80
C GLN A 282 -8.28 -13.93 3.84
N CYS A 283 -9.49 -14.17 3.35
CA CYS A 283 -10.69 -14.20 4.15
C CYS A 283 -11.36 -15.58 4.04
N HIS A 284 -11.37 -16.32 5.15
CA HIS A 284 -11.72 -17.74 5.14
C HIS A 284 -13.13 -18.06 5.65
N ASN A 285 -13.76 -17.18 6.44
CA ASN A 285 -14.99 -17.53 7.17
C ASN A 285 -16.16 -16.56 6.95
N LYS A 286 -17.24 -17.04 6.32
CA LYS A 286 -18.49 -16.28 6.11
C LYS A 286 -19.18 -15.86 7.42
N TYR A 287 -19.09 -16.67 8.49
CA TYR A 287 -19.73 -16.37 9.78
C TYR A 287 -19.00 -15.31 10.61
N MET A 288 -17.76 -14.97 10.26
CA MET A 288 -16.99 -13.94 10.99
C MET A 288 -17.61 -12.54 10.81
N ILE A 289 -18.30 -12.27 9.69
CA ILE A 289 -19.01 -11.00 9.47
C ILE A 289 -19.99 -10.72 10.63
N ILE A 290 -20.79 -11.72 11.00
CA ILE A 290 -21.80 -11.57 12.06
C ILE A 290 -21.12 -11.31 13.40
N ALA A 291 -20.04 -12.04 13.69
CA ALA A 291 -19.26 -11.83 14.91
C ALA A 291 -18.64 -10.43 14.97
N TRP A 292 -18.10 -9.93 13.85
CA TRP A 292 -17.55 -8.58 13.76
C TRP A 292 -18.63 -7.50 13.93
N ILE A 293 -19.78 -7.65 13.27
CA ILE A 293 -20.91 -6.73 13.43
C ILE A 293 -21.35 -6.68 14.90
N ALA A 294 -21.51 -7.83 15.56
CA ALA A 294 -21.88 -7.91 16.97
C ALA A 294 -20.83 -7.24 17.88
N LEU A 295 -19.54 -7.51 17.63
CA LEU A 295 -18.44 -6.89 18.37
C LEU A 295 -18.44 -5.37 18.20
N PHE A 296 -18.61 -4.86 16.99
CA PHE A 296 -18.68 -3.42 16.73
C PHE A 296 -19.92 -2.79 17.35
N ALA A 297 -21.04 -3.51 17.37
CA ALA A 297 -22.23 -3.04 18.05
C ALA A 297 -21.95 -2.79 19.54
N VAL A 298 -21.33 -3.76 20.22
CA VAL A 298 -20.96 -3.67 21.64
C VAL A 298 -19.90 -2.59 21.89
N MET A 299 -18.85 -2.51 21.07
CA MET A 299 -17.77 -1.52 21.22
C MET A 299 -18.27 -0.09 21.08
N GLY A 300 -19.21 0.17 20.16
CA GLY A 300 -19.84 1.48 20.02
C GLY A 300 -20.61 1.90 21.28
N VAL A 301 -21.39 0.99 21.86
CA VAL A 301 -22.11 1.25 23.12
C VAL A 301 -21.13 1.47 24.28
N LEU A 302 -20.09 0.64 24.38
CA LEU A 302 -19.06 0.76 25.41
C LEU A 302 -18.32 2.11 25.33
N LEU A 303 -17.99 2.58 24.12
CA LEU A 303 -17.41 3.90 23.91
C LEU A 303 -18.32 5.01 24.45
N VAL A 304 -19.62 4.98 24.12
CA VAL A 304 -20.57 6.00 24.60
C VAL A 304 -20.69 5.97 26.13
N VAL A 305 -20.77 4.78 26.73
CA VAL A 305 -20.81 4.60 28.20
C VAL A 305 -19.52 5.12 28.84
N LEU A 306 -18.36 4.84 28.27
CA LEU A 306 -17.06 5.32 28.76
C LEU A 306 -16.97 6.86 28.73
N LEU A 307 -17.42 7.49 27.64
CA LEU A 307 -17.44 8.96 27.51
C LEU A 307 -18.34 9.60 28.58
N ILE A 308 -19.48 8.99 28.89
CA ILE A 308 -20.38 9.43 29.95
C ILE A 308 -19.73 9.22 31.33
N ALA A 309 -19.21 8.02 31.61
CA ALA A 309 -18.66 7.67 32.92
C ALA A 309 -17.45 8.52 33.28
N LEU A 310 -16.53 8.73 32.33
CA LEU A 310 -15.31 9.53 32.55
C LEU A 310 -15.54 11.04 32.36
N ASN A 311 -16.73 11.46 31.93
CA ASN A 311 -17.00 12.84 31.52
C ASN A 311 -16.01 13.38 30.47
N LEU A 312 -15.41 12.50 29.66
CA LEU A 312 -14.43 12.85 28.63
C LEU A 312 -15.11 13.59 27.47
N THR A 313 -15.39 14.87 27.67
CA THR A 313 -16.27 15.66 26.82
C THR A 313 -15.61 16.95 26.37
N VAL A 314 -16.02 17.47 25.22
CA VAL A 314 -15.46 18.73 24.68
C VAL A 314 -15.67 19.91 25.63
N SER A 315 -16.70 19.86 26.48
CA SER A 315 -17.00 20.90 27.48
C SER A 315 -15.95 21.06 28.58
N LEU A 316 -15.11 20.04 28.80
CA LEU A 316 -13.98 20.14 29.73
C LEU A 316 -12.75 20.81 29.10
N GLY A 317 -12.69 20.86 27.76
CA GLY A 317 -11.64 21.53 26.99
C GLY A 317 -10.36 20.73 26.76
N THR A 318 -10.17 19.57 27.40
CA THR A 318 -8.94 18.76 27.27
C THR A 318 -8.82 18.01 25.93
N LEU A 319 -9.89 17.92 25.14
CA LEU A 319 -9.94 17.11 23.92
C LEU A 319 -9.62 17.86 22.62
N ASN A 320 -9.83 19.17 22.53
CA ASN A 320 -9.76 19.90 21.26
C ASN A 320 -8.37 19.80 20.60
N GLY A 321 -7.32 20.15 21.34
CA GLY A 321 -5.93 20.03 20.86
C GLY A 321 -5.52 18.58 20.56
N LEU A 322 -5.98 17.63 21.40
CA LEU A 322 -5.72 16.20 21.22
C LEU A 322 -6.32 15.67 19.91
N LEU A 323 -7.58 16.02 19.63
CA LEU A 323 -8.25 15.62 18.40
C LEU A 323 -7.62 16.30 17.19
N PHE A 324 -7.25 17.59 17.29
CA PHE A 324 -6.53 18.26 16.21
C PHE A 324 -5.24 17.51 15.86
N TYR A 325 -4.41 17.16 16.85
CA TYR A 325 -3.19 16.38 16.66
C TYR A 325 -3.48 15.02 16.00
N ALA A 326 -4.35 14.20 16.59
CA ALA A 326 -4.61 12.84 16.11
C ALA A 326 -5.11 12.82 14.65
N ASN A 327 -5.95 13.78 14.26
CA ASN A 327 -6.47 13.87 12.91
C ASN A 327 -5.39 14.22 11.90
N ILE A 328 -4.53 15.19 12.22
CA ILE A 328 -3.43 15.62 11.34
C ILE A 328 -2.42 14.48 11.16
N VAL A 329 -1.99 13.85 12.26
CA VAL A 329 -1.03 12.73 12.21
C VAL A 329 -1.55 11.59 11.34
N LYS A 330 -2.83 11.26 11.47
CA LYS A 330 -3.43 10.17 10.69
C LYS A 330 -3.62 10.53 9.20
N LEU A 331 -3.85 11.80 8.88
CA LEU A 331 -3.92 12.29 7.50
C LEU A 331 -2.53 12.31 6.84
N TYR A 332 -1.51 12.74 7.57
CA TYR A 332 -0.13 12.92 7.08
C TYR A 332 0.76 11.69 7.33
N GLU A 333 0.21 10.57 7.81
CA GLU A 333 0.95 9.31 8.03
C GLU A 333 1.87 8.94 6.85
N PRO A 334 1.43 8.92 5.57
CA PRO A 334 2.31 8.59 4.45
C PRO A 334 3.41 9.65 4.17
N VAL A 335 3.20 10.90 4.62
CA VAL A 335 4.16 12.02 4.47
C VAL A 335 5.23 11.96 5.57
N PHE A 336 4.84 11.55 6.78
CA PHE A 336 5.75 11.42 7.92
C PHE A 336 6.59 10.15 7.86
N SER A 337 5.98 9.02 7.49
CA SER A 337 6.71 7.76 7.40
C SER A 337 6.07 6.79 6.41
N ARG A 338 6.85 6.35 5.42
CA ARG A 338 6.42 5.34 4.44
C ARG A 338 6.13 3.98 5.07
N LYS A 339 6.88 3.60 6.11
CA LYS A 339 6.68 2.33 6.85
C LYS A 339 5.50 2.40 7.83
N GLY A 340 4.99 3.59 8.11
CA GLY A 340 3.93 3.83 9.08
C GLY A 340 4.40 3.72 10.54
N ALA A 341 3.46 3.91 11.46
CA ALA A 341 3.72 3.77 12.89
C ALA A 341 3.84 2.30 13.31
N LEU A 342 4.46 2.06 14.47
CA LEU A 342 4.38 0.76 15.13
C LEU A 342 2.91 0.34 15.30
N PRO A 343 2.56 -0.95 15.13
CA PRO A 343 1.16 -1.41 15.10
C PRO A 343 0.32 -0.93 16.29
N VAL A 344 0.89 -1.01 17.51
CA VAL A 344 0.22 -0.57 18.75
C VAL A 344 -0.07 0.93 18.75
N LEU A 345 0.87 1.75 18.26
CA LEU A 345 0.69 3.21 18.23
C LEU A 345 -0.33 3.61 17.15
N SER A 346 -0.24 3.00 15.96
CA SER A 346 -1.19 3.23 14.86
C SER A 346 -2.63 2.91 15.27
N GLN A 347 -2.80 1.84 16.05
CA GLN A 347 -4.09 1.40 16.56
C GLN A 347 -4.73 2.41 17.51
N VAL A 348 -3.98 2.93 18.50
CA VAL A 348 -4.51 3.91 19.46
C VAL A 348 -4.95 5.19 18.75
N ILE A 349 -4.17 5.67 17.78
CA ILE A 349 -4.53 6.86 16.98
C ILE A 349 -5.76 6.61 16.13
N SER A 350 -5.86 5.41 15.57
CA SER A 350 -7.01 4.99 14.78
C SER A 350 -8.28 5.05 15.65
N TRP A 351 -8.25 4.52 16.88
CA TRP A 351 -9.41 4.59 17.78
C TRP A 351 -9.81 6.02 18.15
N ILE A 352 -8.84 6.91 18.41
CA ILE A 352 -9.11 8.33 18.69
C ILE A 352 -9.81 9.01 17.50
N ASN A 353 -9.46 8.62 16.27
CA ASN A 353 -10.08 9.12 15.04
C ASN A 353 -11.34 8.34 14.61
N LEU A 354 -11.90 7.48 15.47
CA LEU A 354 -13.05 6.64 15.15
C LEU A 354 -12.81 5.69 13.96
N ASP A 355 -11.56 5.29 13.74
CA ASP A 355 -11.19 4.17 12.88
C ASP A 355 -11.18 2.86 13.68
N PHE A 356 -11.35 1.74 12.99
CA PHE A 356 -11.34 0.40 13.59
C PHE A 356 -10.01 0.07 14.30
N GLY A 357 -8.87 0.53 13.75
CA GLY A 357 -7.54 0.32 14.32
C GLY A 357 -7.00 -1.12 14.30
N PHE A 358 -7.82 -2.11 13.95
CA PHE A 358 -7.41 -3.51 13.77
C PHE A 358 -7.48 -3.93 12.30
N GLU A 359 -6.47 -4.68 11.84
CA GLU A 359 -6.45 -5.30 10.52
C GLU A 359 -7.42 -6.50 10.48
N ILE A 360 -8.69 -6.22 10.22
CA ILE A 360 -9.76 -7.23 10.17
C ILE A 360 -10.21 -7.41 8.72
N CYS A 361 -10.30 -8.67 8.28
CA CYS A 361 -11.08 -8.97 7.09
C CYS A 361 -12.56 -9.03 7.44
N PHE A 362 -13.34 -8.13 6.84
CA PHE A 362 -14.78 -8.08 7.04
C PHE A 362 -15.48 -9.17 6.23
N TYR A 363 -15.33 -9.19 4.90
CA TYR A 363 -15.86 -10.24 4.01
C TYR A 363 -15.02 -10.41 2.74
N ASN A 364 -15.21 -11.54 2.05
CA ASN A 364 -14.49 -11.89 0.83
C ASN A 364 -14.90 -10.99 -0.34
N GLY A 365 -13.93 -10.36 -1.00
CA GLY A 365 -14.13 -9.43 -2.11
C GLY A 365 -14.40 -7.99 -1.66
N MET A 366 -14.09 -7.61 -0.41
CA MET A 366 -14.18 -6.22 0.01
C MET A 366 -13.12 -5.37 -0.72
N ASP A 367 -13.58 -4.31 -1.37
CA ASP A 367 -12.76 -3.35 -2.12
C ASP A 367 -12.72 -1.97 -1.43
N SER A 368 -11.94 -1.05 -2.00
CA SER A 368 -11.83 0.33 -1.50
C SER A 368 -13.18 1.05 -1.51
N TYR A 369 -14.04 0.78 -2.49
CA TYR A 369 -15.37 1.35 -2.61
C TYR A 369 -16.28 0.99 -1.43
N ALA A 370 -16.39 -0.31 -1.11
CA ALA A 370 -17.17 -0.79 0.03
C ALA A 370 -16.61 -0.29 1.36
N LYS A 371 -15.28 -0.24 1.49
CA LYS A 371 -14.62 0.33 2.67
C LYS A 371 -15.08 1.77 2.92
N GLN A 372 -15.12 2.64 1.92
CA GLN A 372 -15.56 4.03 2.13
C GLN A 372 -17.02 4.16 2.54
N TRP A 373 -17.92 3.33 2.01
CA TRP A 373 -19.32 3.30 2.47
C TRP A 373 -19.45 2.92 3.94
N LEU A 374 -18.67 1.93 4.40
CA LEU A 374 -18.62 1.57 5.81
C LEU A 374 -18.07 2.72 6.68
N GLN A 375 -17.10 3.49 6.17
CA GLN A 375 -16.59 4.68 6.89
C GLN A 375 -17.65 5.78 7.03
N PHE A 376 -18.55 5.93 6.07
CA PHE A 376 -19.70 6.85 6.18
C PHE A 376 -20.79 6.31 7.12
N ALA A 377 -21.02 4.99 7.12
CA ALA A 377 -22.03 4.35 7.96
C ALA A 377 -21.69 4.40 9.46
N PHE A 378 -20.41 4.31 9.82
CA PHE A 378 -19.98 4.21 11.22
C PHE A 378 -20.36 5.44 12.08
N PRO A 379 -20.13 6.70 11.65
CA PRO A 379 -20.62 7.87 12.38
C PRO A 379 -22.15 7.92 12.53
N LEU A 380 -22.89 7.55 11.47
CA LEU A 380 -24.36 7.51 11.49
C LEU A 380 -24.87 6.49 12.52
N TYR A 381 -24.20 5.34 12.61
CA TYR A 381 -24.48 4.34 13.62
C TYR A 381 -24.32 4.89 15.05
N LEU A 382 -23.22 5.59 15.35
CA LEU A 382 -23.03 6.21 16.67
C LEU A 382 -24.09 7.27 16.99
N TRP A 383 -24.53 8.04 15.99
CA TRP A 383 -25.62 9.02 16.17
C TRP A 383 -26.95 8.33 16.48
N ILE A 384 -27.25 7.21 15.84
CA ILE A 384 -28.45 6.42 16.12
C ILE A 384 -28.43 5.90 17.56
N ILE A 385 -27.30 5.35 18.04
CA ILE A 385 -27.16 4.87 19.43
C ILE A 385 -27.51 5.99 20.41
N ILE A 386 -26.92 7.18 20.25
CA ILE A 386 -27.14 8.25 21.22
C ILE A 386 -28.56 8.81 21.15
N ILE A 387 -29.18 8.86 19.97
CA ILE A 387 -30.61 9.22 19.83
C ILE A 387 -31.47 8.21 20.58
N ILE A 388 -31.20 6.92 20.46
CA ILE A 388 -31.92 5.85 21.19
C ILE A 388 -31.72 6.02 22.70
N ILE A 389 -30.49 6.25 23.15
CA ILE A 389 -30.17 6.50 24.56
C ILE A 389 -30.95 7.72 25.08
N ILE A 390 -30.97 8.84 24.36
CA ILE A 390 -31.72 10.05 24.73
C ILE A 390 -33.23 9.75 24.83
N GLN A 391 -33.79 9.01 23.87
CA GLN A 391 -35.20 8.61 23.90
C GLN A 391 -35.51 7.70 25.09
N LEU A 392 -34.63 6.75 25.42
CA LEU A 392 -34.75 5.87 26.59
C LEU A 392 -34.66 6.66 27.89
N CYS A 393 -33.72 7.61 28.02
CA CYS A 393 -33.63 8.50 29.17
C CYS A 393 -34.93 9.31 29.36
N ARG A 394 -35.53 9.82 28.28
CA ARG A 394 -36.81 10.56 28.34
C ARG A 394 -37.97 9.65 28.77
N ARG A 395 -38.00 8.38 28.34
CA ARG A 395 -39.06 7.42 28.70
C ARG A 395 -38.92 6.90 30.12
N TYR A 396 -37.70 6.69 30.61
CA TYR A 396 -37.41 6.14 31.93
C TYR A 396 -36.80 7.23 32.83
N GLY A 397 -37.65 7.96 33.58
CA GLY A 397 -37.22 9.07 34.44
C GLY A 397 -36.14 8.72 35.48
N LYS A 398 -36.02 7.44 35.89
CA LYS A 398 -34.92 6.97 36.74
C LYS A 398 -33.56 7.04 36.04
N MET A 399 -33.49 6.73 34.75
CA MET A 399 -32.26 6.84 33.95
C MET A 399 -31.95 8.30 33.59
N SER A 400 -32.97 9.15 33.44
CA SER A 400 -32.78 10.59 33.28
C SER A 400 -32.06 11.23 34.48
N ARG A 401 -32.30 10.77 35.71
CA ARG A 401 -31.59 11.27 36.91
C ARG A 401 -30.11 10.85 36.95
N LEU A 402 -29.75 9.75 36.27
CA LEU A 402 -28.36 9.25 36.21
C LEU A 402 -27.56 9.93 35.08
N MET A 403 -28.20 10.26 33.95
CA MET A 403 -27.53 10.74 32.73
C MET A 403 -27.79 12.21 32.37
N GLY A 404 -28.76 12.86 33.00
CA GLY A 404 -29.36 14.11 32.51
C GLY A 404 -28.40 15.28 32.30
N SER A 405 -27.37 15.43 33.14
CA SER A 405 -26.40 16.54 33.04
C SER A 405 -25.30 16.33 31.99
N HIS A 406 -25.01 15.07 31.62
CA HIS A 406 -23.83 14.72 30.81
C HIS A 406 -24.15 14.28 29.38
N ALA A 407 -25.43 14.04 29.06
CA ALA A 407 -25.85 13.58 27.73
C ALA A 407 -25.54 14.57 26.60
N VAL A 408 -25.80 15.87 26.79
CA VAL A 408 -25.57 16.91 25.76
C VAL A 408 -24.07 17.13 25.47
N PRO A 409 -23.19 17.23 26.49
CA PRO A 409 -21.75 17.26 26.26
C PRO A 409 -21.20 16.04 25.52
N VAL A 410 -21.68 14.83 25.83
CA VAL A 410 -21.25 13.60 25.14
C VAL A 410 -21.73 13.59 23.70
N LEU A 411 -22.97 14.02 23.44
CA LEU A 411 -23.49 14.18 22.07
C LEU A 411 -22.63 15.14 21.24
N SER A 412 -22.27 16.28 21.82
CA SER A 412 -21.39 17.26 21.18
C SER A 412 -20.00 16.67 20.90
N THR A 413 -19.50 15.84 21.81
CA THR A 413 -18.21 15.15 21.63
C THR A 413 -18.26 14.15 20.47
N LEU A 414 -19.32 13.34 20.39
CA LEU A 414 -19.51 12.39 19.31
C LEU A 414 -19.71 13.09 17.96
N PHE A 415 -20.44 14.21 17.91
CA PHE A 415 -20.57 15.00 16.68
C PHE A 415 -19.22 15.55 16.22
N LEU A 416 -18.38 16.02 17.14
CA LEU A 416 -17.04 16.51 16.80
C LEU A 416 -16.15 15.40 16.25
N LEU A 417 -16.11 14.24 16.92
CA LEU A 417 -15.36 13.07 16.44
C LEU A 417 -15.87 12.56 15.09
N SER A 418 -17.19 12.53 14.92
CA SER A 418 -17.85 12.14 13.67
C SER A 418 -17.52 13.11 12.55
N TYR A 419 -17.50 14.42 12.82
CA TYR A 419 -17.10 15.44 11.87
C TYR A 419 -15.69 15.18 11.35
N THR A 420 -14.73 14.92 12.24
CA THR A 420 -13.34 14.72 11.81
C THR A 420 -13.19 13.49 10.92
N LYS A 421 -13.89 12.42 11.30
CA LYS A 421 -13.96 11.18 10.53
C LYS A 421 -14.57 11.37 9.14
N LEU A 422 -15.73 12.02 9.07
CA LEU A 422 -16.44 12.29 7.81
C LEU A 422 -15.61 13.17 6.87
N VAL A 423 -14.99 14.23 7.38
CA VAL A 423 -14.13 15.11 6.58
C VAL A 423 -12.96 14.34 5.96
N ARG A 424 -12.31 13.47 6.74
CA ARG A 424 -11.23 12.63 6.21
C ARG A 424 -11.71 11.66 5.14
N THR A 425 -12.86 11.02 5.34
CA THR A 425 -13.46 10.14 4.33
C THR A 425 -13.82 10.91 3.05
N ILE A 426 -14.39 12.10 3.18
CA ILE A 426 -14.67 12.99 2.03
C ILE A 426 -13.39 13.31 1.27
N VAL A 427 -12.31 13.66 1.98
CA VAL A 427 -11.01 13.92 1.36
C VAL A 427 -10.48 12.72 0.57
N ILE A 428 -10.55 11.51 1.13
CA ILE A 428 -10.10 10.30 0.41
C ILE A 428 -10.95 10.02 -0.84
N VAL A 429 -12.25 10.30 -0.79
CA VAL A 429 -13.16 10.16 -1.94
C VAL A 429 -12.89 11.22 -3.01
N LEU A 430 -12.65 12.48 -2.61
CA LEU A 430 -12.41 13.59 -3.53
C LEU A 430 -10.98 13.65 -4.07
N HIS A 431 -10.07 12.83 -3.53
CA HIS A 431 -8.69 12.83 -3.98
C HIS A 431 -8.59 12.26 -5.40
N LYS A 432 -8.34 13.17 -6.33
CA LYS A 432 -8.16 12.90 -7.76
C LYS A 432 -6.70 12.63 -8.04
N ARG A 433 -6.43 11.72 -8.97
CA ARG A 433 -5.11 11.52 -9.54
C ARG A 433 -5.16 11.68 -11.05
N GLU A 434 -4.31 12.53 -11.60
CA GLU A 434 -4.12 12.60 -13.05
C GLU A 434 -2.99 11.67 -13.47
N VAL A 435 -3.23 10.89 -14.53
CA VAL A 435 -2.28 9.92 -15.07
C VAL A 435 -2.13 10.18 -16.54
N THR A 436 -0.88 10.24 -17.01
CA THR A 436 -0.58 10.33 -18.43
C THR A 436 -0.55 8.95 -19.06
N LEU A 437 -1.23 8.82 -20.19
CA LEU A 437 -1.26 7.63 -21.02
C LEU A 437 -0.42 7.87 -22.26
N HIS A 438 0.52 6.97 -22.51
CA HIS A 438 1.29 6.94 -23.75
C HIS A 438 0.72 5.84 -24.64
N CYS A 439 0.02 6.22 -25.69
CA CYS A 439 -0.56 5.27 -26.64
C CYS A 439 0.35 5.05 -27.85
N THR A 440 0.25 3.88 -28.48
CA THR A 440 1.06 3.47 -29.64
C THR A 440 0.95 4.39 -30.85
N ASN A 441 -0.14 5.17 -30.98
CA ASN A 441 -0.33 6.15 -32.05
C ASN A 441 0.31 7.52 -31.76
N GLU A 442 1.32 7.57 -30.88
CA GLU A 442 2.00 8.80 -30.40
C GLU A 442 1.09 9.83 -29.70
N SER A 443 -0.18 9.52 -29.48
CA SER A 443 -1.09 10.39 -28.74
C SER A 443 -0.85 10.25 -27.24
N VAL A 444 -0.48 11.35 -26.58
CA VAL A 444 -0.48 11.46 -25.11
C VAL A 444 -1.87 11.87 -24.66
N ARG A 445 -2.49 11.08 -23.78
CA ARG A 445 -3.82 11.37 -23.22
C ARG A 445 -3.75 11.39 -21.70
N SER A 446 -4.32 12.39 -21.05
CA SER A 446 -4.50 12.36 -19.60
C SER A 446 -5.82 11.71 -19.21
N VAL A 447 -5.81 10.90 -18.17
CA VAL A 447 -7.00 10.31 -17.56
C VAL A 447 -7.00 10.59 -16.07
N SER A 448 -8.17 11.00 -15.55
CA SER A 448 -8.38 11.18 -14.12
C SER A 448 -8.88 9.89 -13.49
N LEU A 449 -8.11 9.37 -12.55
CA LEU A 449 -8.42 8.16 -11.78
C LEU A 449 -8.68 8.52 -10.32
N TRP A 450 -9.42 7.66 -9.62
CA TRP A 450 -9.57 7.80 -8.17
C TRP A 450 -8.28 7.40 -7.46
N TYR A 451 -7.78 8.24 -6.56
CA TYR A 451 -6.46 8.04 -5.96
C TYR A 451 -6.36 6.73 -5.15
N GLU A 452 -7.38 6.39 -4.36
CA GLU A 452 -7.36 5.19 -3.49
C GLU A 452 -7.48 3.88 -4.28
N ASP A 453 -8.14 3.91 -5.44
CA ASP A 453 -8.24 2.78 -6.35
C ASP A 453 -8.20 3.25 -7.82
N PRO A 454 -6.99 3.32 -8.41
CA PRO A 454 -6.80 3.74 -9.80
C PRO A 454 -7.46 2.84 -10.86
N ASN A 455 -8.01 1.69 -10.50
CA ASN A 455 -8.79 0.88 -11.44
C ASN A 455 -10.10 1.59 -11.84
N ILE A 456 -10.60 2.49 -10.99
CA ILE A 456 -11.88 3.19 -11.18
C ILE A 456 -11.62 4.62 -11.69
N GLU A 457 -12.31 4.99 -12.78
CA GLU A 457 -12.25 6.36 -13.29
C GLU A 457 -12.91 7.36 -12.33
N TYR A 458 -12.27 8.52 -12.18
CA TYR A 458 -12.74 9.57 -11.28
C TYR A 458 -14.12 10.10 -11.69
N ALA A 459 -14.99 10.25 -10.70
CA ALA A 459 -16.39 10.71 -10.85
C ALA A 459 -17.24 9.93 -11.90
N LYS A 460 -16.86 8.69 -12.24
CA LYS A 460 -17.60 7.84 -13.19
C LYS A 460 -17.92 6.47 -12.60
N GLY A 461 -18.83 5.74 -13.26
CA GLY A 461 -19.22 4.38 -12.88
C GLY A 461 -19.63 4.29 -11.41
N LYS A 462 -19.05 3.33 -10.67
CA LYS A 462 -19.31 3.15 -9.23
C LYS A 462 -18.86 4.36 -8.39
N HIS A 463 -17.78 5.04 -8.77
CA HIS A 463 -17.27 6.19 -8.01
C HIS A 463 -18.22 7.39 -8.07
N ALA A 464 -19.00 7.56 -9.14
CA ALA A 464 -19.94 8.69 -9.27
C ALA A 464 -20.94 8.77 -8.11
N GLY A 465 -21.46 7.62 -7.65
CA GLY A 465 -22.38 7.56 -6.51
C GLY A 465 -21.71 7.96 -5.19
N LEU A 466 -20.49 7.47 -4.96
CA LEU A 466 -19.70 7.82 -3.77
C LEU A 466 -19.31 9.30 -3.76
N PHE A 467 -18.90 9.83 -4.91
CA PHE A 467 -18.58 11.25 -5.12
C PHE A 467 -19.80 12.14 -4.83
N GLY A 468 -20.97 11.81 -5.40
CA GLY A 468 -22.21 12.55 -5.14
C GLY A 468 -22.62 12.52 -3.67
N PHE A 469 -22.48 11.37 -3.00
CA PHE A 469 -22.76 11.25 -1.58
C PHE A 469 -21.78 12.07 -0.72
N ALA A 470 -20.48 12.06 -1.04
CA ALA A 470 -19.49 12.86 -0.34
C ALA A 470 -19.76 14.37 -0.46
N LEU A 471 -20.16 14.85 -1.65
CA LEU A 471 -20.58 16.24 -1.83
C LEU A 471 -21.86 16.56 -1.03
N LEU A 472 -22.84 15.66 -1.01
CA LEU A 472 -24.06 15.83 -0.21
C LEU A 472 -23.71 15.99 1.27
N VAL A 473 -22.92 15.08 1.86
CA VAL A 473 -22.50 15.18 3.27
C VAL A 473 -21.69 16.46 3.51
N SER A 474 -20.87 16.88 2.55
CA SER A 474 -20.10 18.13 2.65
C SER A 474 -21.01 19.36 2.75
N VAL A 475 -22.01 19.45 1.88
CA VAL A 475 -22.93 20.59 1.77
C VAL A 475 -23.95 20.63 2.92
N PHE A 476 -24.49 19.48 3.33
CA PHE A 476 -25.57 19.42 4.33
C PHE A 476 -25.09 19.26 5.77
N PHE A 477 -23.87 18.76 5.99
CA PHE A 477 -23.35 18.51 7.34
C PHE A 477 -22.05 19.26 7.62
N VAL A 478 -20.99 19.04 6.83
CA VAL A 478 -19.64 19.58 7.12
C VAL A 478 -19.63 21.11 7.11
N ILE A 479 -20.06 21.74 6.01
CA ILE A 479 -20.05 23.20 5.87
C ILE A 479 -20.99 23.88 6.89
N PRO A 480 -22.25 23.43 7.07
CA PRO A 480 -23.12 24.02 8.08
C PRO A 480 -22.58 23.87 9.49
N TYR A 481 -21.99 22.72 9.83
CA TYR A 481 -21.43 22.48 11.16
C TYR A 481 -20.19 23.34 11.45
N THR A 482 -19.28 23.53 10.48
CA THR A 482 -18.13 24.44 10.67
C THR A 482 -18.57 25.89 10.82
N LEU A 483 -19.48 26.35 9.96
CA LEU A 483 -20.03 27.71 10.04
C LEU A 483 -20.78 27.91 11.36
N PHE A 484 -21.53 26.91 11.82
CA PHE A 484 -22.25 26.94 13.09
C PHE A 484 -21.32 27.19 14.28
N LEU A 485 -20.18 26.50 14.36
CA LEU A 485 -19.22 26.67 15.45
C LEU A 485 -18.37 27.93 15.31
N LEU A 486 -18.01 28.32 14.09
CA LEU A 486 -17.18 29.50 13.85
C LEU A 486 -17.95 30.81 14.09
N LEU A 487 -19.17 30.90 13.56
CA LEU A 487 -19.99 32.11 13.59
C LEU A 487 -20.90 32.19 14.82
N ASN A 488 -20.74 31.29 15.78
CA ASN A 488 -21.53 31.26 17.00
C ASN A 488 -21.62 32.61 17.74
N PRO A 489 -20.51 33.35 18.00
CA PRO A 489 -20.59 34.66 18.67
C PRO A 489 -21.38 35.70 17.87
N PHE A 490 -21.31 35.64 16.53
CA PHE A 490 -22.08 36.52 15.65
C PHE A 490 -23.57 36.21 15.71
N TYR A 491 -23.93 34.93 15.74
CA TYR A 491 -25.31 34.49 15.88
C TYR A 491 -25.93 34.90 17.21
N GLU A 492 -25.20 34.77 18.31
CA GLU A 492 -25.69 35.20 19.64
C GLU A 492 -25.91 36.72 19.69
N LYS A 493 -25.02 37.51 19.05
CA LYS A 493 -25.09 38.98 19.07
C LYS A 493 -26.10 39.58 18.09
N TYR A 494 -26.13 39.10 16.83
CA TYR A 494 -26.91 39.73 15.75
C TYR A 494 -28.30 39.10 15.54
N LEU A 495 -28.41 37.78 15.71
CA LEU A 495 -29.65 37.04 15.43
C LEU A 495 -30.60 36.95 16.62
N SER A 496 -30.20 37.45 17.79
CA SER A 496 -31.07 37.64 18.95
C SER A 496 -32.23 38.62 18.68
N ASN A 497 -32.11 39.46 17.65
CA ASN A 497 -33.11 40.43 17.21
C ASN A 497 -34.27 39.80 16.41
N PHE A 498 -34.11 38.62 15.83
CA PHE A 498 -35.16 37.94 15.06
C PHE A 498 -35.87 36.86 15.89
N THR A 499 -37.18 37.02 16.12
CA THR A 499 -37.98 36.18 17.04
C THR A 499 -37.99 34.70 16.66
N ILE A 500 -38.07 34.38 15.36
CA ILE A 500 -38.09 32.99 14.86
C ILE A 500 -36.72 32.32 15.06
N LEU A 501 -35.64 33.03 14.72
CA LEU A 501 -34.29 32.49 14.83
C LEU A 501 -33.84 32.37 16.28
N LYS A 502 -34.29 33.27 17.16
CA LYS A 502 -34.10 33.16 18.62
C LYS A 502 -34.67 31.86 19.19
N LYS A 503 -35.85 31.43 18.75
CA LYS A 503 -36.48 30.15 19.16
C LYS A 503 -35.76 28.91 18.63
N LEU A 504 -35.09 29.02 17.49
CA LEU A 504 -34.23 27.96 16.96
C LEU A 504 -32.90 27.92 17.70
N LEU A 505 -32.23 29.07 17.84
CA LEU A 505 -30.93 29.20 18.51
C LEU A 505 -31.02 28.82 19.99
N SER A 506 -32.14 29.10 20.66
CA SER A 506 -32.36 28.68 22.06
C SER A 506 -32.39 27.16 22.23
N ARG A 507 -32.79 26.39 21.21
CA ARG A 507 -32.73 24.91 21.24
C ARG A 507 -31.32 24.38 21.07
N PHE A 508 -30.47 25.11 20.35
CA PHE A 508 -29.06 24.74 20.12
C PHE A 508 -28.11 25.29 21.19
N LYS A 509 -28.57 26.21 22.03
CA LYS A 509 -27.77 26.80 23.12
C LYS A 509 -27.05 25.77 23.99
N PRO A 510 -27.68 24.66 24.45
CA PRO A 510 -26.97 23.64 25.23
C PRO A 510 -25.78 22.99 24.50
N ILE A 511 -25.87 22.85 23.17
CA ILE A 511 -24.80 22.29 22.34
C ILE A 511 -23.68 23.32 22.17
N ILE A 512 -24.05 24.57 21.91
CA ILE A 512 -23.10 25.69 21.85
C ILE A 512 -22.32 25.80 23.16
N ASP A 513 -23.04 25.83 24.29
CA ASP A 513 -22.45 25.94 25.62
C ASP A 513 -21.53 24.75 25.93
N ALA A 514 -21.80 23.56 25.37
CA ALA A 514 -20.91 22.41 25.47
C ALA A 514 -19.57 22.62 24.72
N TYR A 515 -19.54 23.32 23.58
CA TYR A 515 -18.28 23.64 22.88
C TYR A 515 -17.58 24.87 23.44
N SER A 516 -18.32 25.92 23.78
CA SER A 516 -17.78 27.20 24.24
C SER A 516 -17.55 27.29 25.74
N GLY A 517 -18.12 26.37 26.53
CA GLY A 517 -18.01 26.32 27.99
C GLY A 517 -16.59 26.48 28.55
N PRO A 518 -15.57 25.75 28.05
CA PRO A 518 -14.21 25.83 28.57
C PRO A 518 -13.43 27.07 28.10
N MET A 519 -13.96 27.83 27.13
CA MET A 519 -13.34 29.02 26.55
C MET A 519 -13.69 30.27 27.34
N LYS A 520 -12.82 31.28 27.30
CA LYS A 520 -13.18 32.64 27.71
C LYS A 520 -14.25 33.19 26.77
N ASP A 521 -15.08 34.11 27.27
CA ASP A 521 -16.24 34.60 26.52
C ASP A 521 -15.87 35.35 25.22
N GLU A 522 -14.69 35.95 25.18
CA GLU A 522 -14.14 36.63 24.00
C GLU A 522 -13.70 35.66 22.88
N TYR A 523 -13.36 34.41 23.24
CA TYR A 523 -12.75 33.43 22.34
C TYR A 523 -13.65 32.21 22.07
N ARG A 524 -14.97 32.36 22.20
CA ARG A 524 -15.93 31.26 21.97
C ARG A 524 -15.92 30.69 20.55
N PHE A 525 -15.34 31.39 19.57
CA PHE A 525 -15.17 30.91 18.18
C PHE A 525 -13.99 29.92 17.99
N TRP A 526 -13.12 29.76 19.00
CA TRP A 526 -11.89 28.98 18.89
C TRP A 526 -12.08 27.52 18.41
N PRO A 527 -13.08 26.75 18.90
CA PRO A 527 -13.34 25.42 18.36
C PRO A 527 -13.61 25.43 16.85
N GLY A 528 -14.37 26.41 16.37
CA GLY A 528 -14.63 26.59 14.93
C GLY A 528 -13.36 26.95 14.16
N LEU A 529 -12.50 27.79 14.73
CA LEU A 529 -11.20 28.13 14.13
C LEU A 529 -10.30 26.89 13.97
N LEU A 530 -10.26 26.01 14.96
CA LEU A 530 -9.50 24.75 14.87
C LEU A 530 -10.04 23.82 13.77
N LEU A 531 -11.33 23.88 13.46
CA LEU A 531 -11.90 23.14 12.32
C LEU A 531 -11.51 23.79 10.98
N VAL A 532 -11.55 25.12 10.90
CA VAL A 532 -11.15 25.87 9.69
C VAL A 532 -9.66 25.72 9.42
N ALA A 533 -8.81 25.72 10.44
CA ALA A 533 -7.37 25.51 10.32
C ALA A 533 -7.00 24.17 9.66
N ARG A 534 -7.92 23.20 9.63
CA ARG A 534 -7.72 21.92 8.93
C ARG A 534 -7.93 22.04 7.43
N ILE A 535 -8.72 23.01 6.96
CA ILE A 535 -9.08 23.14 5.54
C ILE A 535 -7.83 23.33 4.66
N PRO A 536 -6.88 24.23 4.96
CA PRO A 536 -5.65 24.37 4.17
C PRO A 536 -4.81 23.08 4.13
N VAL A 537 -4.73 22.38 5.26
CA VAL A 537 -3.96 21.12 5.40
C VAL A 537 -4.61 19.97 4.61
N LEU A 538 -5.94 19.93 4.59
CA LEU A 538 -6.70 18.96 3.81
C LEU A 538 -6.59 19.26 2.32
N LEU A 539 -6.72 20.54 1.93
CA LEU A 539 -6.59 20.96 0.54
C LEU A 539 -5.20 20.68 0.00
N SER A 540 -4.14 20.94 0.77
CA SER A 540 -2.77 20.67 0.34
C SER A 540 -2.55 19.18 0.05
N VAL A 541 -3.12 18.29 0.87
CA VAL A 541 -3.09 16.84 0.62
C VAL A 541 -3.88 16.46 -0.63
N THR A 542 -5.05 17.05 -0.86
CA THR A 542 -5.89 16.67 -2.02
C THR A 542 -5.36 17.15 -3.37
N LEU A 543 -4.63 18.25 -3.39
CA LEU A 543 -4.19 18.94 -4.62
C LEU A 543 -2.82 18.45 -5.12
N VAL A 544 -2.09 17.72 -4.29
CA VAL A 544 -0.76 17.21 -4.63
C VAL A 544 -0.91 15.88 -5.38
N ASP A 545 -0.30 15.80 -6.57
CA ASP A 545 -0.25 14.57 -7.36
C ASP A 545 0.65 13.49 -6.72
N SER A 546 1.69 13.92 -5.99
CA SER A 546 2.64 13.01 -5.32
C SER A 546 3.12 13.52 -3.94
N PHE A 547 2.88 12.72 -2.89
CA PHE A 547 3.33 13.03 -1.51
C PHE A 547 4.85 13.11 -1.36
N ILE A 548 5.64 12.40 -2.17
CA ILE A 548 7.12 12.41 -2.07
C ILE A 548 7.71 13.66 -2.70
N GLN A 549 7.37 13.96 -3.95
CA GLN A 549 7.92 15.15 -4.62
C GLN A 549 7.51 16.43 -3.89
N SER A 550 6.29 16.44 -3.35
CA SER A 550 5.76 17.56 -2.58
C SER A 550 5.92 17.37 -1.07
N GLN A 551 6.75 16.44 -0.59
CA GLN A 551 6.88 16.16 0.85
C GLN A 551 7.26 17.41 1.64
N HIS A 552 8.29 18.12 1.19
CA HIS A 552 8.73 19.36 1.82
C HIS A 552 7.67 20.47 1.74
N PHE A 553 6.93 20.56 0.63
CA PHE A 553 5.82 21.51 0.49
C PHE A 553 4.69 21.21 1.48
N LEU A 554 4.27 19.95 1.59
CA LEU A 554 3.22 19.51 2.50
C LEU A 554 3.60 19.70 3.96
N LEU A 555 4.83 19.35 4.34
CA LEU A 555 5.36 19.56 5.68
C LEU A 555 5.48 21.05 6.01
N SER A 556 5.92 21.88 5.05
CA SER A 556 5.98 23.33 5.20
C SER A 556 4.58 23.95 5.39
N MET A 557 3.60 23.54 4.58
CA MET A 557 2.20 23.96 4.73
C MET A 557 1.61 23.54 6.07
N LEU A 558 1.95 22.35 6.56
CA LEU A 558 1.52 21.93 7.89
C LEU A 558 2.18 22.78 8.98
N LEU A 559 3.48 23.03 8.87
CA LEU A 559 4.23 23.85 9.83
C LEU A 559 3.68 25.27 9.90
N THR A 560 3.35 25.90 8.76
CA THR A 560 2.79 27.26 8.73
C THR A 560 1.44 27.32 9.42
N VAL A 561 0.54 26.36 9.17
CA VAL A 561 -0.77 26.30 9.83
C VAL A 561 -0.61 26.11 11.34
N VAL A 562 0.24 25.18 11.78
CA VAL A 562 0.46 24.91 13.21
C VAL A 562 1.10 26.12 13.90
N ALA A 563 2.04 26.79 13.24
CA ALA A 563 2.68 28.01 13.74
C ALA A 563 1.67 29.17 13.87
N ILE A 564 0.77 29.34 12.90
CA ILE A 564 -0.31 30.36 12.95
C ILE A 564 -1.28 30.07 14.10
N VAL A 565 -1.72 28.82 14.27
CA VAL A 565 -2.61 28.46 15.39
C VAL A 565 -1.91 28.66 16.74
N SER A 566 -0.64 28.27 16.84
CA SER A 566 0.16 28.44 18.05
C SER A 566 0.39 29.92 18.39
N SER A 567 0.69 30.75 17.39
CA SER A 567 0.91 32.18 17.58
C SER A 567 -0.36 32.89 18.00
N LEU A 568 -1.50 32.59 17.35
CA LEU A 568 -2.81 33.12 17.76
C LEU A 568 -3.15 32.74 19.20
N SER A 569 -2.92 31.48 19.59
CA SER A 569 -3.16 31.02 20.97
C SER A 569 -2.30 31.78 21.98
N HIS A 570 -1.07 32.15 21.62
CA HIS A 570 -0.17 32.92 22.48
C HIS A 570 -0.55 34.41 22.53
N CYS A 571 -0.84 35.02 21.38
CA CYS A 571 -1.28 36.42 21.27
C CYS A 571 -2.54 36.71 22.09
N PHE A 572 -3.44 35.74 22.22
CA PHE A 572 -4.67 35.87 23.00
C PHE A 572 -4.49 35.68 24.53
N GLY A 573 -3.26 35.47 25.01
CA GLY A 573 -3.00 35.29 26.45
C GLY A 573 -3.69 34.05 27.04
N GLY A 574 -3.90 33.03 26.21
CA GLY A 574 -4.64 31.81 26.53
C GLY A 574 -6.14 31.93 26.27
N VAL A 575 -6.66 31.01 25.47
CA VAL A 575 -8.05 30.95 25.00
C VAL A 575 -8.97 30.29 26.05
N TYR A 576 -8.44 29.33 26.81
CA TYR A 576 -9.19 28.59 27.81
C TYR A 576 -9.26 29.33 29.15
N LYS A 577 -10.37 29.13 29.87
CA LYS A 577 -10.54 29.59 31.27
C LYS A 577 -9.52 28.94 32.21
N LYS A 578 -9.29 27.63 32.06
CA LYS A 578 -8.32 26.88 32.86
C LYS A 578 -6.93 26.95 32.22
N ARG A 579 -5.92 27.37 32.99
CA ARG A 579 -4.51 27.43 32.54
C ARG A 579 -4.00 26.08 32.03
N MET A 580 -4.37 24.98 32.68
CA MET A 580 -3.96 23.63 32.28
C MET A 580 -4.40 23.26 30.87
N ASN A 581 -5.60 23.70 30.43
CA ASN A 581 -6.08 23.41 29.07
C ASN A 581 -5.27 24.17 28.01
N ASN A 582 -4.89 25.43 28.29
CA ASN A 582 -3.97 26.18 27.42
C ASN A 582 -2.62 25.47 27.30
N VAL A 583 -2.07 24.97 28.42
CA VAL A 583 -0.79 24.24 28.42
C VAL A 583 -0.89 22.95 27.61
N LEU A 584 -1.97 22.18 27.77
CA LEU A 584 -2.20 20.94 27.01
C LEU A 584 -2.31 21.20 25.50
N GLU A 585 -3.02 22.24 25.08
CA GLU A 585 -3.13 22.57 23.65
C GLU A 585 -1.78 22.97 23.06
N VAL A 586 -1.04 23.87 23.73
CA VAL A 586 0.31 24.26 23.31
C VAL A 586 1.25 23.06 23.29
N TRP A 587 1.15 22.14 24.25
CA TRP A 587 1.94 20.91 24.28
C TRP A 587 1.71 20.03 23.05
N PHE A 588 0.45 19.81 22.66
CA PHE A 588 0.13 19.02 21.47
C PHE A 588 0.59 19.72 20.18
N LEU A 589 0.37 21.03 20.04
CA LEU A 589 0.83 21.79 18.87
C LEU A 589 2.37 21.81 18.79
N PHE A 590 3.05 21.96 19.92
CA PHE A 590 4.51 21.95 19.98
C PHE A 590 5.10 20.58 19.62
N ASN A 591 4.52 19.48 20.12
CA ASN A 591 4.91 18.13 19.71
C ASN A 591 4.74 17.94 18.18
N LEU A 592 3.67 18.45 17.60
CA LEU A 592 3.43 18.41 16.16
C LEU A 592 4.49 19.21 15.37
N CYS A 593 4.86 20.41 15.85
CA CYS A 593 5.96 21.19 15.29
C CYS A 593 7.30 20.44 15.34
N ILE A 594 7.62 19.79 16.46
CA ILE A 594 8.84 18.97 16.60
C ILE A 594 8.82 17.84 15.58
N MET A 595 7.70 17.12 15.46
CA MET A 595 7.56 16.01 14.52
C MET A 595 7.78 16.46 13.07
N VAL A 596 7.19 17.59 12.68
CA VAL A 596 7.39 18.18 11.34
C VAL A 596 8.83 18.65 11.15
N GLY A 597 9.39 19.40 12.10
CA GLY A 597 10.75 19.93 12.03
C GLY A 597 11.81 18.83 11.93
N LEU A 598 11.67 17.75 12.70
CA LEU A 598 12.57 16.59 12.64
C LEU A 598 12.41 15.81 11.33
N SER A 599 11.19 15.71 10.79
CA SER A 599 10.94 15.06 9.49
C SER A 599 11.58 15.83 8.33
N VAL A 600 11.74 17.16 8.45
CA VAL A 600 12.43 18.00 7.46
C VAL A 600 13.94 18.00 7.68
N ALA A 601 14.41 17.99 8.92
CA ALA A 601 15.84 18.07 9.25
C ALA A 601 16.61 16.75 9.01
N LEU A 602 15.92 15.62 9.02
CA LEU A 602 16.52 14.29 8.87
C LEU A 602 16.30 13.75 7.46
N ASN A 603 17.38 13.48 6.74
CA ASN A 603 17.32 12.90 5.39
C ASN A 603 17.31 11.35 5.38
N GLU A 604 17.58 10.71 6.52
CA GLU A 604 17.62 9.24 6.62
C GLU A 604 16.27 8.67 7.07
N ASP A 605 15.63 7.85 6.22
CA ASP A 605 14.34 7.20 6.48
C ASP A 605 14.28 6.45 7.83
N SER A 606 15.38 5.82 8.24
CA SER A 606 15.48 5.10 9.51
C SER A 606 15.38 6.04 10.71
N LYS A 607 16.06 7.19 10.66
CA LYS A 607 16.04 8.21 11.72
C LYS A 607 14.68 8.91 11.77
N VAL A 608 14.08 9.22 10.61
CA VAL A 608 12.72 9.80 10.53
C VAL A 608 11.70 8.86 11.19
N LEU A 609 11.77 7.55 10.91
CA LEU A 609 10.89 6.56 11.51
C LEU A 609 11.01 6.51 13.05
N ILE A 610 12.22 6.56 13.59
CA ILE A 610 12.46 6.52 15.04
C ILE A 610 11.82 7.75 15.71
N TRP A 611 12.07 8.94 15.19
CA TRP A 611 11.53 10.18 15.74
C TRP A 611 10.02 10.29 15.60
N TYR A 612 9.47 9.90 14.45
CA TYR A 612 8.03 9.82 14.23
C TYR A 612 7.35 8.95 15.31
N ASN A 613 7.84 7.73 15.54
CA ASN A 613 7.29 6.85 16.59
C ASN A 613 7.54 7.39 18.01
N THR A 614 8.62 8.13 18.23
CA THR A 614 8.94 8.74 19.53
C THR A 614 7.95 9.87 19.87
N CYS A 615 7.73 10.82 18.95
CA CYS A 615 6.73 11.88 19.10
C CYS A 615 5.32 11.30 19.34
N LEU A 616 5.00 10.24 18.63
CA LEU A 616 3.74 9.52 18.74
C LEU A 616 3.55 8.82 20.09
N SER A 617 4.62 8.24 20.63
CA SER A 617 4.63 7.63 21.96
C SER A 617 4.40 8.68 23.05
N VAL A 618 5.02 9.86 22.92
CA VAL A 618 4.80 11.00 23.82
C VAL A 618 3.35 11.48 23.78
N PHE A 619 2.75 11.52 22.60
CA PHE A 619 1.33 11.85 22.44
C PHE A 619 0.42 10.83 23.15
N ILE A 620 0.64 9.53 22.94
CA ILE A 620 -0.15 8.46 23.56
C ILE A 620 0.00 8.46 25.08
N PHE A 621 1.21 8.66 25.60
CA PHE A 621 1.44 8.79 27.03
C PHE A 621 0.65 9.98 27.61
N SER A 622 0.65 11.12 26.91
CA SER A 622 -0.13 12.30 27.31
C SER A 622 -1.64 12.03 27.30
N PHE A 623 -2.15 11.27 26.32
CA PHE A 623 -3.54 10.84 26.27
C PHE A 623 -3.91 9.93 27.45
N ILE A 624 -3.07 8.94 27.77
CA ILE A 624 -3.28 8.05 28.92
C ILE A 624 -3.32 8.86 30.22
N LEU A 625 -2.42 9.84 30.41
CA LEU A 625 -2.44 10.72 31.58
C LEU A 625 -3.76 11.52 31.70
N ILE A 626 -4.31 12.00 30.58
CA ILE A 626 -5.62 12.69 30.57
C ILE A 626 -6.73 11.74 31.02
N VAL A 627 -6.75 10.50 30.51
CA VAL A 627 -7.74 9.49 30.88
C VAL A 627 -7.64 9.13 32.36
N VAL A 628 -6.43 8.88 32.86
CA VAL A 628 -6.17 8.57 34.27
C VAL A 628 -6.57 9.75 35.17
N TYR A 629 -6.30 10.99 34.76
CA TYR A 629 -6.71 12.19 35.49
C TYR A 629 -8.24 12.28 35.62
N HIS A 630 -8.98 12.06 34.54
CA HIS A 630 -10.46 12.07 34.58
C HIS A 630 -11.03 10.89 35.37
N LEU A 631 -10.41 9.71 35.27
CA LEU A 631 -10.77 8.55 36.09
C LEU A 631 -10.57 8.84 37.59
N TYR A 632 -9.43 9.42 37.96
CA TYR A 632 -9.13 9.85 39.32
C TYR A 632 -10.14 10.88 39.83
N LEU A 633 -10.47 11.89 39.02
CA LEU A 633 -11.45 12.92 39.37
C LEU A 633 -12.85 12.32 39.61
N GLN A 634 -13.26 11.35 38.80
CA GLN A 634 -14.54 10.67 38.98
C GLN A 634 -14.56 9.76 40.21
N LEU A 635 -13.49 9.00 40.45
CA LEU A 635 -13.36 8.13 41.61
C LEU A 635 -13.35 8.96 42.91
N SER A 636 -12.62 10.08 42.94
CA SER A 636 -12.55 10.98 44.10
C SER A 636 -13.93 11.57 44.48
N ASN A 637 -14.78 11.85 43.49
CA ASN A 637 -16.14 12.33 43.74
C ASN A 637 -17.10 11.25 44.26
N MET A 638 -16.76 9.96 44.16
CA MET A 638 -17.57 8.88 44.73
C MET A 638 -17.32 8.76 46.24
N LYS A 639 -18.35 9.00 47.05
CA LYS A 639 -18.33 8.83 48.52
C LYS A 639 -17.81 7.47 49.00
N CYS A 640 -17.83 6.44 48.15
CA CYS A 640 -17.31 5.11 48.43
C CYS A 640 -15.77 5.05 48.36
N TYR A 641 -15.14 5.88 47.54
CA TYR A 641 -13.68 5.95 47.40
C TYR A 641 -13.02 6.57 48.62
N ASP A 642 -13.67 7.59 49.22
CA ASP A 642 -13.28 8.14 50.53
C ASP A 642 -13.31 7.08 51.63
N ALA A 643 -14.28 6.17 51.60
CA ALA A 643 -14.36 5.04 52.51
C ALA A 643 -13.28 3.98 52.22
N LEU A 644 -12.91 3.77 50.95
CA LEU A 644 -11.93 2.77 50.51
C LEU A 644 -10.49 3.24 50.73
N ILE A 645 -10.20 4.52 50.50
CA ILE A 645 -8.95 5.19 50.88
C ILE A 645 -8.81 5.24 52.40
N LYS A 646 -9.85 5.63 53.15
CA LYS A 646 -9.82 5.53 54.62
C LYS A 646 -9.58 4.09 55.08
N LYS A 647 -10.10 3.07 54.38
CA LYS A 647 -9.84 1.67 54.72
C LYS A 647 -8.42 1.21 54.40
N LEU A 648 -7.81 1.74 53.34
CA LEU A 648 -6.43 1.45 52.94
C LEU A 648 -5.42 2.14 53.87
N PHE A 649 -5.61 3.43 54.18
CA PHE A 649 -4.74 4.15 55.10
C PHE A 649 -4.93 3.71 56.56
N LYS A 650 -6.16 3.39 57.00
CA LYS A 650 -6.38 2.87 58.36
C LYS A 650 -5.79 1.46 58.56
N LYS A 651 -5.55 0.71 57.48
CA LYS A 651 -4.83 -0.58 57.53
C LYS A 651 -3.31 -0.42 57.61
N GLN A 652 -2.81 0.78 57.34
CA GLN A 652 -1.38 1.11 57.40
C GLN A 652 -1.03 1.79 58.73
N ASP A 653 -2.01 2.39 59.42
CA ASP A 653 -1.86 2.95 60.78
C ASP A 653 -2.08 1.91 61.91
N GLU A 654 -2.51 0.68 61.63
CA GLU A 654 -2.71 -0.37 62.65
C GLU A 654 -1.44 -1.18 62.96
N ASP A 655 -0.35 -0.99 62.21
CA ASP A 655 0.93 -1.71 62.41
C ASP A 655 2.03 -0.89 63.11
N ASP A 656 1.79 0.37 63.49
CA ASP A 656 2.75 1.19 64.24
C ASP A 656 2.10 1.87 65.46
N GLU A 657 2.40 1.37 66.66
CA GLU A 657 2.14 2.06 67.95
C GLU A 657 3.32 3.01 68.32
N PRO A 658 3.14 3.99 69.24
CA PRO A 658 3.23 5.40 68.88
C PRO A 658 4.44 6.11 69.50
N LEU A 659 4.94 7.15 68.84
CA LEU A 659 5.78 8.16 69.52
C LEU A 659 5.46 9.57 69.00
N LEU A 660 5.24 10.47 69.97
CA LEU A 660 4.90 11.88 69.89
C LEU A 660 5.53 12.67 68.73
N ASP A 661 4.76 13.59 68.13
CA ASP A 661 4.84 15.00 68.53
C ASP A 661 3.69 15.90 68.03
N LEU A 662 3.35 16.86 68.88
CA LEU A 662 2.54 18.05 68.59
C LEU A 662 3.04 18.75 67.32
N ILE A 663 2.14 19.15 66.41
CA ILE A 663 2.08 20.49 65.79
C ILE A 663 0.72 20.65 65.08
N GLU A 664 -0.11 21.48 65.71
CA GLU A 664 -1.03 22.47 65.12
C GLU A 664 -2.10 22.02 64.10
N SER A 665 -3.31 21.75 64.60
CA SER A 665 -4.52 21.62 63.80
C SER A 665 -4.97 22.99 63.28
N TYR A 666 -4.91 23.21 61.96
CA TYR A 666 -5.63 24.31 61.33
C TYR A 666 -7.14 24.07 61.42
N LYS A 667 -7.85 24.93 62.17
CA LYS A 667 -9.32 24.94 62.27
C LYS A 667 -9.94 25.21 60.89
N THR A 668 -11.02 24.52 60.56
CA THR A 668 -11.77 24.73 59.31
C THR A 668 -12.65 25.99 59.40
N VAL A 669 -12.93 26.62 58.24
CA VAL A 669 -13.70 27.87 58.12
C VAL A 669 -15.10 27.78 58.77
N ASP A 670 -15.69 26.58 58.80
CA ASP A 670 -17.00 26.35 59.44
C ASP A 670 -16.92 26.31 60.98
N GLN A 671 -15.78 25.94 61.56
CA GLN A 671 -15.55 25.99 63.01
C GLN A 671 -15.30 27.41 63.51
N GLN A 672 -14.62 28.26 62.72
CA GLN A 672 -14.47 29.69 63.04
C GLN A 672 -15.79 30.45 62.95
N LYS A 673 -16.71 30.01 62.09
CA LYS A 673 -18.04 30.63 61.92
C LYS A 673 -19.01 30.33 63.06
N MET A 674 -18.80 29.23 63.80
CA MET A 674 -19.61 28.89 64.99
C MET A 674 -19.18 29.62 66.27
N GLU A 675 -17.95 30.16 66.35
CA GLU A 675 -17.45 30.90 67.52
C GLU A 675 -17.85 32.40 67.55
N ILE A 676 -18.44 32.94 66.46
CA ILE A 676 -18.67 34.40 66.30
C ILE A 676 -20.14 34.84 66.49
N VAL A 677 -21.10 33.93 66.75
CA VAL A 677 -22.51 34.30 66.95
C VAL A 677 -22.94 34.07 68.40
N PRO A 678 -23.28 35.11 69.19
CA PRO A 678 -23.76 34.93 70.55
C PRO A 678 -25.18 34.34 70.55
N SER A 679 -25.39 33.35 71.41
CA SER A 679 -26.69 32.82 71.78
C SER A 679 -27.52 33.86 72.54
N SER A 680 -28.70 34.22 72.04
CA SER A 680 -29.96 34.34 72.80
C SER A 680 -31.01 35.15 72.03
N THR A 681 -32.14 34.53 71.70
CA THR A 681 -33.47 34.98 72.15
C THR A 681 -34.55 34.01 71.69
N ASP A 682 -35.31 33.52 72.66
CA ASP A 682 -36.60 32.84 72.54
C ASP A 682 -37.62 33.68 71.78
N VAL A 683 -38.26 33.17 70.71
CA VAL A 683 -39.68 33.43 70.37
C VAL A 683 -40.27 32.31 69.49
N ARG A 684 -41.12 31.48 70.12
CA ARG A 684 -42.48 31.03 69.73
C ARG A 684 -42.84 30.67 68.25
N ARG A 685 -43.21 29.38 68.10
CA ARG A 685 -44.18 28.76 67.15
C ARG A 685 -45.14 29.71 66.40
N SER A 686 -45.24 29.58 65.08
CA SER A 686 -46.50 29.34 64.34
C SER A 686 -46.25 28.97 62.87
N ALA A 687 -47.25 28.33 62.27
CA ALA A 687 -47.21 27.56 61.03
C ALA A 687 -47.29 28.38 59.73
N SER A 688 -46.73 27.85 58.64
CA SER A 688 -47.46 27.61 57.38
C SER A 688 -46.54 26.99 56.32
N ARG A 689 -47.07 25.95 55.67
CA ARG A 689 -46.54 25.31 54.46
C ARG A 689 -46.98 26.16 53.26
N GLU A 690 -46.05 26.46 52.36
CA GLU A 690 -46.27 26.69 50.92
C GLU A 690 -44.86 26.79 50.27
N SER A 691 -44.34 25.72 49.66
CA SER A 691 -44.57 25.29 48.27
C SER A 691 -44.15 26.33 47.21
N VAL A 692 -42.84 26.56 47.09
CA VAL A 692 -42.25 27.19 45.89
C VAL A 692 -41.88 26.07 44.92
N VAL A 693 -42.58 26.03 43.79
CA VAL A 693 -42.30 25.15 42.66
C VAL A 693 -41.11 25.74 41.89
N ASP A 694 -39.97 25.09 42.05
CA ASP A 694 -38.75 25.34 41.27
C ASP A 694 -38.90 24.87 39.82
N LEU A 695 -38.37 25.71 38.94
CA LEU A 695 -37.75 25.34 37.66
C LEU A 695 -36.90 24.07 37.83
N PHE A 696 -37.22 23.03 37.06
CA PHE A 696 -36.26 22.02 36.61
C PHE A 696 -36.68 21.48 35.23
#